data_AF-A0A7W0ZLX2-F1
#
_entry.id   AF-A0A7W0ZLX2-F1
#
_cell.length_a   1.000
_cell.length_b   1.000
_cell.length_c   1.000
_cell.angle_alpha   90.00
_cell.angle_beta   90.00
_cell.angle_gamma   90.00
#
_symmetry.space_group_name_H-M   'P 1'
#
loop_
_entity.id
_entity.type
_entity.pdbx_description
1 polymer ?
#
loop_
_entity_poly.entity_id
_entity_poly.type
_entity_poly.pdbx_seq_one_letter_code
_entity_poly.pdbx_strand_id
1 'polypeptide(L)'
;MSQDCNHFYEFGPFRLCPAENLLTRDGEPVPLAPKLFETLVVLVRHSGHLVMKDELLKAIWPDSFVEEGNLSVNIFALRKALGDVHHEHKYIETVPKRGYRFVAPVREVLDADAHAAVEQHTTAQISVPEGRSNQDGMEQIRLSGATSVARGNGQTVVSLAKEPAVRTDEVKAARPPSASPFETTTPDKSSATARPITNKIERHRHGAALAIAMLVIAVASFAFGLYRFVIQNQPRIKPAASFQTTTFTRLTSTGRATAAAISPDGKYFAYVLDEAGLQSLWMSHIIPASNVEVIPPAEVRYQGLTFSPDGSYIYCVMRKPDGPDAALYRVPALGGAPPKKLLDGVDSPITLSPDGRQIAFVRNYPGQGFGALMVANADGSREQQLAPGKDSDHDRFFFHPGGPTWSPDGKVIACPVGIDSDASYMNVAEVGVTDGAVRPISSQRWWNVGRIAWFSDGSGLVMAAREQQSTWNQIWQVSYPGGETRRITNDLDRYLGVSLSTDSNAMVTVQAEQVSNIWIAPGGKARRAQQTTFGKLNYYNLSWTPDGRVVYQSNASGRSDIWIMGADGKNQKQLTVDGDYNFYPTVSPDGRYVVFSSNRGRDVSVWRMDIDGGNLKQLTDAGSSFQYPSPDGSWVIYTSFNSGKPTLWKVAIDGGEPVQLTDKYSSMPAISPDGKSVACLYRDEPTSPNKIAIVPFEGGQPVRVFDLPTGSGIFRWTPDGGALDYIDTQRGVSNIWGQPVDGGAPQQLTDFTADRIFGFDWSGDGKQLAIARGDVTNDVVLLRGFR
;
A
#
# COMPACT_ATOMS: atom_id res chain seq x y z
N MET A 1 -1.91 -23.79 -23.62
CA MET A 1 -2.76 -23.08 -24.60
C MET A 1 -3.70 -22.22 -23.79
N SER A 2 -3.65 -20.90 -23.99
CA SER A 2 -4.53 -19.94 -23.32
C SER A 2 -5.97 -20.10 -23.82
N GLN A 3 -6.94 -19.67 -23.00
CA GLN A 3 -8.26 -19.32 -23.54
C GLN A 3 -8.10 -18.01 -24.32
N ASP A 4 -8.74 -17.92 -25.48
CA ASP A 4 -8.65 -16.71 -26.31
C ASP A 4 -9.45 -15.57 -25.67
N CYS A 5 -8.87 -14.37 -25.72
CA CYS A 5 -9.54 -13.15 -25.26
C CYS A 5 -10.35 -12.56 -26.40
N ASN A 6 -11.68 -12.61 -26.35
CA ASN A 6 -12.55 -12.20 -27.47
C ASN A 6 -12.60 -10.66 -27.72
N HIS A 7 -11.91 -9.85 -26.90
CA HIS A 7 -11.75 -8.40 -27.09
C HIS A 7 -10.38 -7.94 -26.61
N PHE A 8 -9.52 -7.49 -27.52
CA PHE A 8 -8.18 -7.00 -27.20
C PHE A 8 -7.76 -5.82 -28.08
N TYR A 9 -6.69 -5.14 -27.65
CA TYR A 9 -6.04 -4.06 -28.38
C TYR A 9 -4.60 -4.46 -28.71
N GLU A 10 -4.15 -4.17 -29.94
CA GLU A 10 -2.76 -4.37 -30.37
C GLU A 10 -2.11 -3.03 -30.72
N PHE A 11 -0.86 -2.83 -30.29
CA PHE A 11 -0.07 -1.64 -30.61
C PHE A 11 1.43 -1.97 -30.56
N GLY A 12 2.13 -1.79 -31.69
CA GLY A 12 3.53 -2.23 -31.81
C GLY A 12 3.68 -3.73 -31.51
N PRO A 13 4.61 -4.15 -30.62
CA PRO A 13 4.76 -5.55 -30.21
C PRO A 13 3.77 -6.01 -29.13
N PHE A 14 2.88 -5.14 -28.66
CA PHE A 14 2.02 -5.41 -27.50
C PHE A 14 0.61 -5.86 -27.88
N ARG A 15 0.07 -6.82 -27.12
CA ARG A 15 -1.36 -7.16 -27.08
C ARG A 15 -1.90 -7.00 -25.66
N LEU A 16 -2.93 -6.18 -25.51
CA LEU A 16 -3.61 -5.81 -24.27
C LEU A 16 -5.02 -6.42 -24.24
N CYS A 17 -5.26 -7.35 -23.32
CA CYS A 17 -6.56 -7.97 -23.07
C CYS A 17 -7.17 -7.44 -21.75
N PRO A 18 -8.18 -6.54 -21.80
CA PRO A 18 -8.76 -5.96 -20.58
C PRO A 18 -9.51 -6.97 -19.71
N ALA A 19 -10.06 -8.04 -20.29
CA ALA A 19 -10.85 -9.05 -19.56
C ALA A 19 -9.97 -9.87 -18.59
N GLU A 20 -8.82 -10.34 -19.06
CA GLU A 20 -7.86 -11.15 -18.30
C GLU A 20 -6.86 -10.31 -17.49
N ASN A 21 -6.99 -8.97 -17.49
CA ASN A 21 -5.99 -8.01 -16.98
C ASN A 21 -4.56 -8.26 -17.50
N LEU A 22 -4.45 -8.76 -18.73
CA LEU A 22 -3.20 -9.25 -19.31
C LEU A 22 -2.65 -8.30 -20.37
N LEU A 23 -1.43 -7.80 -20.15
CA LEU A 23 -0.58 -7.24 -21.20
C LEU A 23 0.44 -8.30 -21.61
N THR A 24 0.61 -8.51 -22.91
CA THR A 24 1.70 -9.30 -23.47
C THR A 24 2.53 -8.45 -24.43
N ARG A 25 3.78 -8.84 -24.62
CA ARG A 25 4.72 -8.29 -25.59
C ARG A 25 5.38 -9.43 -26.33
N ASP A 26 5.30 -9.43 -27.66
CA ASP A 26 5.89 -10.47 -28.52
C ASP A 26 5.44 -11.90 -28.12
N GLY A 27 4.29 -12.03 -27.44
CA GLY A 27 3.74 -13.26 -26.86
C GLY A 27 3.92 -13.42 -25.35
N GLU A 28 4.94 -12.81 -24.76
CA GLU A 28 5.29 -12.99 -23.34
C GLU A 28 4.55 -12.01 -22.40
N PRO A 29 4.09 -12.42 -21.21
CA PRO A 29 3.42 -11.53 -20.25
C PRO A 29 4.30 -10.38 -19.77
N VAL A 30 3.74 -9.16 -19.77
CA VAL A 30 4.37 -7.96 -19.19
C VAL A 30 3.64 -7.63 -17.89
N PRO A 31 4.26 -7.83 -16.71
CA PRO A 31 3.60 -7.58 -15.44
C PRO A 31 3.34 -6.08 -15.25
N LEU A 32 2.07 -5.73 -15.00
CA LEU A 32 1.63 -4.40 -14.60
C LEU A 32 0.83 -4.49 -13.31
N ALA A 33 1.09 -3.57 -12.37
CA ALA A 33 0.22 -3.40 -11.21
C ALA A 33 -1.19 -2.94 -11.66
N PRO A 34 -2.30 -3.34 -10.99
CA PRO A 34 -3.66 -3.13 -11.50
C PRO A 34 -3.99 -1.68 -11.93
N LYS A 35 -3.60 -0.67 -11.13
CA LYS A 35 -3.87 0.74 -11.49
C LYS A 35 -3.03 1.26 -12.66
N LEU A 36 -1.85 0.70 -12.93
CA LEU A 36 -1.11 0.96 -14.17
C LEU A 36 -1.84 0.33 -15.35
N PHE A 37 -2.29 -0.92 -15.21
CA PHE A 37 -3.07 -1.62 -16.24
C PHE A 37 -4.36 -0.87 -16.59
N GLU A 38 -5.14 -0.44 -15.59
CA GLU A 38 -6.33 0.41 -15.79
C GLU A 38 -5.98 1.73 -16.50
N THR A 39 -4.90 2.41 -16.09
CA THR A 39 -4.42 3.64 -16.75
C THR A 39 -4.13 3.39 -18.24
N LEU A 40 -3.50 2.27 -18.57
CA LEU A 40 -3.20 1.88 -19.94
C LEU A 40 -4.47 1.56 -20.74
N VAL A 41 -5.42 0.82 -20.17
CA VAL A 41 -6.71 0.50 -20.82
C VAL A 41 -7.50 1.77 -21.14
N VAL A 42 -7.54 2.77 -20.25
CA VAL A 42 -8.21 4.05 -20.53
C VAL A 42 -7.50 4.80 -21.66
N LEU A 43 -6.16 4.91 -21.61
CA LEU A 43 -5.39 5.60 -22.66
C LEU A 43 -5.50 4.93 -24.03
N VAL A 44 -5.47 3.60 -24.11
CA VAL A 44 -5.58 2.84 -25.35
C VAL A 44 -6.99 2.93 -25.95
N ARG A 45 -8.04 2.88 -25.11
CA ARG A 45 -9.44 3.14 -25.53
C ARG A 45 -9.66 4.55 -26.09
N HIS A 46 -8.86 5.52 -25.65
CA HIS A 46 -8.88 6.90 -26.13
C HIS A 46 -7.67 7.23 -27.02
N SER A 47 -7.12 6.24 -27.73
CA SER A 47 -5.95 6.43 -28.60
C SER A 47 -6.15 7.51 -29.67
N GLY A 48 -5.09 8.26 -29.98
CA GLY A 48 -5.12 9.48 -30.78
C GLY A 48 -5.70 10.72 -30.07
N HIS A 49 -6.56 10.54 -29.06
CA HIS A 49 -7.23 11.62 -28.34
C HIS A 49 -6.50 12.02 -27.05
N LEU A 50 -6.66 13.30 -26.67
CA LEU A 50 -6.19 13.82 -25.39
C LEU A 50 -7.25 13.51 -24.33
N VAL A 51 -6.88 12.73 -23.32
CA VAL A 51 -7.68 12.55 -22.10
C VAL A 51 -7.17 13.52 -21.04
N MET A 52 -8.06 14.31 -20.44
CA MET A 52 -7.68 15.28 -19.39
C MET A 52 -7.26 14.56 -18.11
N LYS A 53 -6.46 15.22 -17.27
CA LYS A 53 -6.01 14.63 -15.99
C LYS A 53 -7.19 14.29 -15.07
N ASP A 54 -8.18 15.18 -14.98
CA ASP A 54 -9.36 14.98 -14.14
C ASP A 54 -10.24 13.82 -14.64
N GLU A 55 -10.30 13.63 -15.96
CA GLU A 55 -11.00 12.50 -16.60
C GLU A 55 -10.28 11.17 -16.32
N LEU A 56 -8.95 11.15 -16.42
CA LEU A 56 -8.12 9.98 -16.06
C LEU A 56 -8.25 9.65 -14.57
N LEU A 57 -8.06 10.63 -13.68
CA LEU A 57 -8.21 10.45 -12.24
C LEU A 57 -9.58 9.85 -11.89
N LYS A 58 -10.66 10.40 -12.46
CA LYS A 58 -12.04 9.92 -12.23
C LYS A 58 -12.32 8.55 -12.85
N ALA A 59 -11.67 8.18 -13.95
CA ALA A 59 -11.85 6.87 -14.58
C ALA A 59 -11.09 5.75 -13.84
N ILE A 60 -9.92 6.06 -13.27
CA ILE A 60 -9.02 5.10 -12.62
C ILE A 60 -9.28 5.00 -11.10
N TRP A 61 -9.75 6.08 -10.47
CA TRP A 61 -10.13 6.15 -9.06
C TRP A 61 -11.52 6.81 -8.88
N PRO A 62 -12.61 6.17 -9.33
CA PRO A 62 -13.96 6.74 -9.23
C PRO A 62 -14.44 6.94 -7.78
N ASP A 63 -13.86 6.18 -6.83
CA ASP A 63 -14.30 6.09 -5.43
C ASP A 63 -13.29 6.63 -4.41
N SER A 64 -12.15 7.16 -4.84
CA SER A 64 -11.13 7.72 -3.95
C SER A 64 -10.47 8.97 -4.55
N PHE A 65 -10.23 9.98 -3.72
CA PHE A 65 -9.39 11.11 -4.07
C PHE A 65 -7.93 10.66 -4.23
N VAL A 66 -7.27 11.18 -5.27
CA VAL A 66 -5.87 10.91 -5.61
C VAL A 66 -5.28 12.17 -6.22
N GLU A 67 -4.14 12.65 -5.69
CA GLU A 67 -3.45 13.82 -6.24
C GLU A 67 -2.91 13.59 -7.67
N GLU A 68 -2.82 14.68 -8.45
CA GLU A 68 -2.33 14.71 -9.84
C GLU A 68 -0.91 14.12 -10.00
N GLY A 69 -0.09 14.20 -8.93
CA GLY A 69 1.24 13.59 -8.89
C GLY A 69 1.20 12.08 -9.14
N ASN A 70 0.22 11.36 -8.58
CA ASN A 70 0.10 9.90 -8.73
C ASN A 70 -0.18 9.49 -10.18
N LEU A 71 -0.99 10.27 -10.90
CA LEU A 71 -1.20 10.04 -12.34
C LEU A 71 0.11 10.21 -13.11
N SER A 72 0.95 11.19 -12.74
CA SER A 72 2.28 11.36 -13.32
C SER A 72 3.21 10.16 -13.03
N VAL A 73 3.11 9.55 -11.84
CA VAL A 73 3.84 8.32 -11.48
C VAL A 73 3.36 7.13 -12.31
N ASN A 74 2.04 6.89 -12.42
CA ASN A 74 1.48 5.83 -13.27
C ASN A 74 1.96 5.96 -14.73
N ILE A 75 1.95 7.17 -15.30
CA ILE A 75 2.40 7.42 -16.67
C ILE A 75 3.90 7.19 -16.84
N PHE A 76 4.72 7.55 -15.85
CA PHE A 76 6.16 7.26 -15.85
C PHE A 76 6.43 5.75 -15.85
N ALA A 77 5.75 5.01 -14.96
CA ALA A 77 5.89 3.56 -14.87
C ALA A 77 5.37 2.83 -16.13
N LEU A 78 4.25 3.29 -16.72
CA LEU A 78 3.75 2.76 -17.98
C LEU A 78 4.71 2.99 -19.14
N ARG A 79 5.25 4.21 -19.31
CA ARG A 79 6.28 4.48 -20.32
C ARG A 79 7.45 3.51 -20.18
N LYS A 80 7.93 3.28 -18.95
CA LYS A 80 8.99 2.31 -18.68
C LYS A 80 8.61 0.88 -19.08
N ALA A 81 7.41 0.41 -18.71
CA ALA A 81 6.93 -0.93 -19.08
C ALA A 81 6.77 -1.13 -20.59
N LEU A 82 6.36 -0.08 -21.32
CA LEU A 82 6.25 -0.09 -22.78
C LEU A 82 7.59 0.08 -23.51
N GLY A 83 8.71 0.25 -22.79
CA GLY A 83 10.04 0.50 -23.37
C GLY A 83 10.22 1.90 -23.94
N ASP A 84 9.38 2.86 -23.53
CA ASP A 84 9.35 4.25 -23.99
C ASP A 84 10.40 5.11 -23.25
N VAL A 85 11.67 4.71 -23.36
CA VAL A 85 12.82 5.32 -22.67
C VAL A 85 13.37 6.53 -23.44
N HIS A 86 13.56 7.64 -22.71
CA HIS A 86 14.16 8.91 -23.15
C HIS A 86 13.49 9.61 -24.36
N HIS A 87 12.64 10.59 -24.07
CA HIS A 87 12.16 11.68 -24.95
C HIS A 87 11.40 11.35 -26.25
N GLU A 88 11.46 10.13 -26.79
CA GLU A 88 10.81 9.79 -28.06
C GLU A 88 9.29 9.56 -27.95
N HIS A 89 8.75 9.33 -26.73
CA HIS A 89 7.31 9.29 -26.40
C HIS A 89 6.44 8.49 -27.40
N LYS A 90 6.93 7.31 -27.81
CA LYS A 90 6.36 6.47 -28.86
C LYS A 90 4.95 5.97 -28.56
N TYR A 91 4.61 5.79 -27.28
CA TYR A 91 3.30 5.29 -26.86
C TYR A 91 2.48 6.34 -26.15
N ILE A 92 3.06 7.11 -25.23
CA ILE A 92 2.33 8.07 -24.40
C ILE A 92 2.97 9.46 -24.48
N GLU A 93 2.23 10.44 -25.02
CA GLU A 93 2.55 11.86 -25.02
C GLU A 93 2.00 12.54 -23.75
N THR A 94 2.76 13.48 -23.17
CA THR A 94 2.24 14.41 -22.15
C THR A 94 1.85 15.72 -22.81
N VAL A 95 0.58 16.13 -22.71
CA VAL A 95 0.14 17.47 -23.13
C VAL A 95 0.21 18.41 -21.91
N PRO A 96 1.16 19.37 -21.87
CA PRO A 96 1.43 20.14 -20.66
C PRO A 96 0.20 20.85 -20.09
N LYS A 97 0.04 20.79 -18.76
CA LYS A 97 -1.09 21.35 -18.00
C LYS A 97 -2.49 20.82 -18.37
N ARG A 98 -2.64 19.82 -19.25
CA ARG A 98 -3.95 19.31 -19.69
C ARG A 98 -4.18 17.83 -19.41
N GLY A 99 -3.22 16.97 -19.77
CA GLY A 99 -3.46 15.52 -19.74
C GLY A 99 -2.46 14.73 -20.57
N TYR A 100 -2.89 13.57 -21.03
CA TYR A 100 -2.06 12.60 -21.73
C TYR A 100 -2.79 12.06 -22.98
N ARG A 101 -2.02 11.67 -23.99
CA ARG A 101 -2.52 11.07 -25.23
C ARG A 101 -1.77 9.77 -25.49
N PHE A 102 -2.47 8.71 -25.86
CA PHE A 102 -1.83 7.53 -26.45
C PHE A 102 -1.61 7.77 -27.95
N VAL A 103 -0.35 7.77 -28.39
CA VAL A 103 0.06 8.20 -29.75
C VAL A 103 0.48 7.06 -30.67
N ALA A 104 0.77 5.87 -30.14
CA ALA A 104 0.99 4.70 -30.98
C ALA A 104 -0.33 4.28 -31.66
N PRO A 105 -0.29 3.85 -32.94
CA PRO A 105 -1.47 3.26 -33.59
C PRO A 105 -1.97 2.04 -32.82
N VAL A 106 -3.28 2.03 -32.54
CA VAL A 106 -3.98 0.93 -31.87
C VAL A 106 -4.90 0.25 -32.87
N ARG A 107 -4.83 -1.09 -32.94
CA ARG A 107 -5.85 -1.93 -33.54
C ARG A 107 -6.71 -2.54 -32.44
N GLU A 108 -7.96 -2.10 -32.32
CA GLU A 108 -8.98 -2.84 -31.58
C GLU A 108 -9.37 -4.08 -32.39
N VAL A 109 -9.49 -5.24 -31.73
CA VAL A 109 -9.96 -6.48 -32.35
C VAL A 109 -11.14 -7.00 -31.55
N LEU A 110 -12.25 -7.19 -32.26
CA LEU A 110 -13.49 -7.79 -31.79
C LEU A 110 -13.77 -9.05 -32.63
N ASP A 111 -14.39 -10.05 -32.00
CA ASP A 111 -14.55 -11.41 -32.53
C ASP A 111 -15.23 -11.52 -33.91
N ALA A 112 -15.96 -10.49 -34.34
CA ALA A 112 -16.55 -10.40 -35.67
C ALA A 112 -15.51 -10.38 -36.81
N ASP A 113 -14.34 -9.76 -36.59
CA ASP A 113 -13.28 -9.62 -37.61
C ASP A 113 -12.27 -10.79 -37.60
N ALA A 114 -12.23 -11.57 -36.51
CA ALA A 114 -11.31 -12.69 -36.34
C ALA A 114 -11.49 -13.77 -37.43
N HIS A 115 -12.72 -14.01 -37.87
CA HIS A 115 -13.02 -14.92 -38.98
C HIS A 115 -12.74 -14.32 -40.37
N ALA A 116 -12.89 -13.01 -40.56
CA ALA A 116 -12.75 -12.35 -41.86
C ALA A 116 -11.28 -12.28 -42.34
N ALA A 117 -10.32 -12.18 -41.41
CA ALA A 117 -8.89 -12.08 -41.71
C ALA A 117 -8.27 -13.36 -42.33
N VAL A 118 -8.96 -14.50 -42.26
CA VAL A 118 -8.43 -15.80 -42.72
C VAL A 118 -8.74 -16.07 -44.20
N GLU A 119 -9.84 -15.56 -44.74
CA GLU A 119 -10.28 -15.89 -46.12
C GLU A 119 -9.61 -15.06 -47.22
N GLN A 120 -9.15 -13.83 -46.93
CA GLN A 120 -8.65 -12.90 -47.96
C GLN A 120 -7.32 -13.31 -48.63
N HIS A 121 -6.64 -14.36 -48.16
CA HIS A 121 -5.39 -14.87 -48.74
C HIS A 121 -5.55 -16.06 -49.71
N THR A 122 -6.76 -16.41 -50.16
CA THR A 122 -6.97 -17.50 -51.13
C THR A 122 -7.86 -17.13 -52.32
N THR A 123 -7.51 -16.09 -53.10
CA THR A 123 -8.00 -15.94 -54.50
C THR A 123 -6.98 -15.23 -55.38
N ALA A 124 -6.23 -15.99 -56.18
CA ALA A 124 -5.36 -15.46 -57.23
C ALA A 124 -5.75 -16.08 -58.59
N GLN A 125 -6.21 -15.26 -59.54
CA GLN A 125 -6.61 -15.73 -60.86
C GLN A 125 -5.44 -15.76 -61.86
N ILE A 126 -5.04 -16.98 -62.22
CA ILE A 126 -4.79 -17.46 -63.59
C ILE A 126 -3.93 -16.58 -64.51
N SER A 127 -2.74 -17.08 -64.84
CA SER A 127 -2.18 -17.01 -66.21
C SER A 127 -1.22 -18.19 -66.42
N VAL A 128 -1.35 -18.94 -67.52
CA VAL A 128 -0.50 -20.09 -67.85
C VAL A 128 0.26 -19.82 -69.16
N PRO A 129 1.57 -20.05 -69.20
CA PRO A 129 2.32 -20.32 -70.43
C PRO A 129 2.68 -21.82 -70.52
N GLU A 130 2.32 -22.47 -71.63
CA GLU A 130 2.80 -23.83 -71.95
C GLU A 130 4.29 -23.79 -72.37
N GLY A 131 5.10 -24.78 -71.95
CA GLY A 131 6.56 -24.58 -71.89
C GLY A 131 7.50 -25.76 -72.14
N ARG A 132 7.04 -26.85 -72.78
CA ARG A 132 7.81 -28.03 -73.25
C ARG A 132 8.45 -28.94 -72.19
N SER A 133 8.18 -30.23 -72.34
CA SER A 133 9.03 -31.32 -71.85
C SER A 133 10.34 -31.42 -72.64
N ASN A 134 11.40 -31.88 -71.98
CA ASN A 134 12.11 -33.09 -72.41
C ASN A 134 12.89 -33.68 -71.23
N GLN A 135 12.91 -35.01 -71.15
CA GLN A 135 13.86 -35.75 -70.31
C GLN A 135 15.08 -36.08 -71.16
N ASP A 136 16.27 -36.02 -70.57
CA ASP A 136 17.25 -37.11 -70.63
C ASP A 136 18.40 -36.84 -69.65
N GLY A 137 18.93 -37.89 -69.03
CA GLY A 137 19.99 -37.79 -68.03
C GLY A 137 19.87 -38.83 -66.91
N MET A 138 20.69 -39.89 -67.00
CA MET A 138 20.96 -40.80 -65.89
C MET A 138 21.93 -40.10 -64.89
N GLU A 139 22.24 -40.56 -63.67
CA GLU A 139 22.58 -41.94 -63.30
C GLU A 139 22.56 -42.23 -61.78
N GLN A 140 22.32 -43.51 -61.44
CA GLN A 140 22.85 -44.34 -60.33
C GLN A 140 23.01 -43.85 -58.86
N ILE A 141 22.40 -44.67 -57.97
CA ILE A 141 22.98 -45.29 -56.75
C ILE A 141 22.98 -44.54 -55.38
N ARG A 142 23.00 -45.35 -54.31
CA ARG A 142 22.90 -45.03 -52.88
C ARG A 142 24.24 -45.23 -52.14
N LEU A 143 24.32 -44.67 -50.92
CA LEU A 143 24.98 -45.21 -49.71
C LEU A 143 26.52 -45.33 -49.65
N SER A 144 27.13 -44.43 -48.87
CA SER A 144 28.29 -44.65 -47.96
C SER A 144 28.49 -43.38 -47.11
N GLY A 145 28.93 -43.35 -45.85
CA GLY A 145 29.27 -44.35 -44.81
C GLY A 145 29.91 -43.55 -43.63
N ALA A 146 29.75 -43.79 -42.33
CA ALA A 146 29.42 -44.97 -41.51
C ALA A 146 30.60 -45.89 -41.13
N THR A 147 31.49 -45.44 -40.24
CA THR A 147 32.30 -46.25 -39.27
C THR A 147 33.09 -45.35 -38.28
N SER A 148 33.54 -45.73 -37.07
CA SER A 148 33.00 -46.67 -36.04
C SER A 148 33.91 -46.75 -34.79
N VAL A 149 33.35 -46.76 -33.56
CA VAL A 149 33.70 -47.66 -32.40
C VAL A 149 35.13 -47.56 -31.79
N ALA A 150 35.47 -47.74 -30.49
CA ALA A 150 34.86 -48.19 -29.21
C ALA A 150 35.50 -47.39 -28.02
N ARG A 151 35.22 -47.55 -26.71
CA ARG A 151 34.32 -48.39 -25.85
C ARG A 151 33.84 -47.51 -24.65
N GLY A 152 33.31 -47.90 -23.48
CA GLY A 152 33.28 -49.13 -22.64
C GLY A 152 34.17 -48.94 -21.39
N ASN A 153 33.76 -49.16 -20.13
CA ASN A 153 32.62 -49.90 -19.53
C ASN A 153 31.86 -48.98 -18.53
N GLY A 154 30.67 -49.22 -17.96
CA GLY A 154 29.92 -50.43 -17.55
C GLY A 154 29.60 -50.28 -16.03
N GLN A 155 28.43 -50.61 -15.47
CA GLN A 155 27.46 -51.68 -15.75
C GLN A 155 25.98 -51.21 -15.61
N THR A 156 25.02 -52.12 -15.82
CA THR A 156 23.57 -51.90 -15.59
C THR A 156 22.89 -53.21 -15.19
N VAL A 157 21.94 -53.18 -14.25
CA VAL A 157 20.97 -54.26 -13.98
C VAL A 157 19.62 -53.65 -13.59
N VAL A 158 18.51 -54.26 -14.03
CA VAL A 158 17.12 -53.92 -13.69
C VAL A 158 16.37 -55.21 -13.35
N SER A 159 15.56 -55.25 -12.29
CA SER A 159 14.62 -56.37 -12.06
C SER A 159 13.45 -56.06 -11.09
N LEU A 160 12.23 -56.20 -11.63
CA LEU A 160 11.00 -56.77 -11.05
C LEU A 160 10.69 -56.67 -9.54
N ALA A 161 9.70 -55.81 -9.23
CA ALA A 161 8.44 -56.09 -8.51
C ALA A 161 8.37 -57.11 -7.35
N LYS A 162 7.93 -56.64 -6.17
CA LYS A 162 6.82 -57.25 -5.38
C LYS A 162 6.27 -56.38 -4.25
N GLU A 163 4.95 -56.43 -4.07
CA GLU A 163 4.22 -56.16 -2.80
C GLU A 163 4.53 -57.26 -1.75
N PRO A 164 4.29 -57.10 -0.42
CA PRO A 164 3.00 -56.62 0.13
C PRO A 164 3.00 -55.86 1.49
N ALA A 165 1.85 -55.30 1.88
CA ALA A 165 1.26 -55.44 3.22
C ALA A 165 -0.18 -54.85 3.25
N VAL A 166 -1.12 -55.51 3.93
CA VAL A 166 -2.52 -55.06 4.09
C VAL A 166 -2.91 -55.04 5.56
N ARG A 167 -3.60 -53.98 6.02
CA ARG A 167 -4.60 -54.11 7.09
C ARG A 167 -5.65 -52.99 7.11
N THR A 168 -6.88 -53.35 6.73
CA THR A 168 -8.13 -52.67 7.05
C THR A 168 -9.18 -53.75 7.30
N ASP A 169 -9.83 -53.74 8.46
CA ASP A 169 -10.67 -54.86 8.89
C ASP A 169 -12.12 -54.79 8.34
N GLU A 170 -12.72 -55.99 8.28
CA GLU A 170 -14.07 -56.42 7.86
C GLU A 170 -15.19 -55.40 7.53
N VAL A 171 -15.82 -55.58 6.34
CA VAL A 171 -17.25 -55.94 6.23
C VAL A 171 -17.46 -57.01 5.14
N LYS A 172 -18.34 -57.99 5.39
CA LYS A 172 -18.74 -59.11 4.51
C LYS A 172 -19.92 -58.72 3.58
N ALA A 173 -20.17 -59.32 2.40
CA ALA A 173 -19.42 -60.27 1.56
C ALA A 173 -20.07 -60.40 0.15
N ALA A 174 -19.44 -61.20 -0.73
CA ALA A 174 -19.99 -61.91 -1.89
C ALA A 174 -20.46 -61.15 -3.17
N ARG A 175 -19.73 -61.45 -4.25
CA ARG A 175 -20.06 -61.41 -5.71
C ARG A 175 -20.17 -62.90 -6.17
N PRO A 176 -20.35 -63.28 -7.46
CA PRO A 176 -20.74 -62.59 -8.70
C PRO A 176 -22.11 -63.19 -9.18
N PRO A 177 -22.50 -63.44 -10.46
CA PRO A 177 -21.96 -63.12 -11.79
C PRO A 177 -22.93 -62.31 -12.68
N SER A 178 -23.46 -62.87 -13.78
CA SER A 178 -23.93 -62.10 -14.95
C SER A 178 -24.83 -62.87 -15.93
N ALA A 179 -25.68 -62.08 -16.63
CA ALA A 179 -26.20 -62.30 -17.99
C ALA A 179 -27.24 -63.41 -18.27
N SER A 180 -28.51 -62.97 -18.28
CA SER A 180 -29.57 -63.35 -19.26
C SER A 180 -30.12 -64.80 -19.28
N PRO A 181 -31.28 -65.04 -19.94
CA PRO A 181 -32.44 -64.16 -20.17
C PRO A 181 -33.73 -64.74 -19.56
N PHE A 182 -34.74 -63.90 -19.29
CA PHE A 182 -36.14 -64.31 -19.47
C PHE A 182 -37.03 -63.10 -19.79
N GLU A 183 -38.13 -63.36 -20.49
CA GLU A 183 -38.95 -62.36 -21.18
C GLU A 183 -39.78 -61.51 -20.20
N THR A 184 -39.85 -60.21 -20.48
CA THR A 184 -41.00 -59.39 -20.09
C THR A 184 -41.47 -58.64 -21.33
N THR A 185 -42.57 -59.09 -21.91
CA THR A 185 -43.09 -58.61 -23.20
C THR A 185 -43.57 -57.16 -23.10
N THR A 186 -42.96 -56.27 -23.88
CA THR A 186 -43.49 -54.92 -24.11
C THR A 186 -44.78 -55.01 -24.94
N PRO A 187 -45.92 -54.47 -24.46
CA PRO A 187 -47.10 -54.30 -25.30
C PRO A 187 -46.83 -53.18 -26.31
N ASP A 188 -46.72 -53.54 -27.59
CA ASP A 188 -46.64 -52.55 -28.68
C ASP A 188 -48.02 -51.91 -28.95
N LYS A 189 -48.03 -50.90 -29.82
CA LYS A 189 -49.13 -49.96 -30.05
C LYS A 189 -50.38 -50.59 -30.67
N SER A 190 -51.47 -49.86 -30.46
CA SER A 190 -52.64 -49.69 -31.34
C SER A 190 -53.83 -50.65 -31.23
N SER A 191 -54.96 -50.09 -30.77
CA SER A 191 -56.35 -50.39 -31.18
C SER A 191 -57.28 -49.41 -30.45
N ALA A 192 -57.26 -48.10 -30.74
CA ALA A 192 -57.78 -47.50 -31.99
C ALA A 192 -59.29 -47.73 -32.25
N THR A 193 -60.10 -47.94 -31.20
CA THR A 193 -61.56 -48.08 -31.27
C THR A 193 -62.32 -46.75 -31.28
N ALA A 194 -62.08 -45.90 -32.28
CA ALA A 194 -63.00 -44.83 -32.66
C ALA A 194 -62.93 -44.59 -34.18
N ARG A 195 -64.06 -44.79 -34.87
CA ARG A 195 -64.15 -44.55 -36.33
C ARG A 195 -64.01 -43.06 -36.63
N PRO A 196 -63.27 -42.65 -37.68
CA PRO A 196 -63.40 -41.31 -38.21
C PRO A 196 -64.78 -41.17 -38.87
N ILE A 197 -65.74 -40.55 -38.17
CA ILE A 197 -66.96 -40.04 -38.82
C ILE A 197 -66.58 -38.81 -39.62
N THR A 198 -66.17 -39.02 -40.86
CA THR A 198 -65.97 -37.97 -41.84
C THR A 198 -67.32 -37.36 -42.21
N ASN A 199 -67.71 -36.25 -41.57
CA ASN A 199 -68.65 -35.32 -42.18
C ASN A 199 -68.51 -33.86 -41.69
N LYS A 200 -67.83 -33.06 -42.53
CA LYS A 200 -68.43 -31.86 -43.12
C LYS A 200 -68.85 -30.72 -42.16
N ILE A 201 -67.87 -29.96 -41.67
CA ILE A 201 -68.07 -28.54 -41.27
C ILE A 201 -67.19 -27.62 -42.13
N GLU A 202 -67.52 -27.54 -43.42
CA GLU A 202 -67.21 -26.35 -44.22
C GLU A 202 -68.05 -25.17 -43.72
N ARG A 203 -67.57 -24.44 -42.69
CA ARG A 203 -68.15 -23.13 -42.31
C ARG A 203 -67.30 -22.21 -41.43
N HIS A 204 -66.26 -22.71 -40.75
CA HIS A 204 -65.51 -21.90 -39.76
C HIS A 204 -64.01 -21.75 -40.02
N ARG A 205 -63.56 -21.74 -41.29
CA ARG A 205 -62.18 -21.37 -41.66
C ARG A 205 -61.80 -19.98 -41.12
N HIS A 206 -62.74 -19.02 -41.14
CA HIS A 206 -62.56 -17.69 -40.54
C HIS A 206 -62.53 -17.72 -39.01
N GLY A 207 -63.28 -18.61 -38.36
CA GLY A 207 -63.28 -18.75 -36.89
C GLY A 207 -61.95 -19.31 -36.36
N ALA A 208 -61.40 -20.33 -37.03
CA ALA A 208 -60.07 -20.84 -36.72
C ALA A 208 -58.97 -19.80 -36.98
N ALA A 209 -59.07 -19.04 -38.08
CA ALA A 209 -58.16 -17.94 -38.37
C ALA A 209 -58.22 -16.82 -37.30
N LEU A 210 -59.42 -16.46 -36.82
CA LEU A 210 -59.61 -15.51 -35.71
C LEU A 210 -59.03 -16.04 -34.39
N ALA A 211 -59.20 -17.32 -34.07
CA ALA A 211 -58.60 -17.92 -32.88
C ALA A 211 -57.06 -17.90 -32.94
N ILE A 212 -56.47 -18.23 -34.10
CA ILE A 212 -55.01 -18.14 -34.31
C ILE A 212 -54.54 -16.67 -34.27
N ALA A 213 -55.27 -15.74 -34.88
CA ALA A 213 -54.94 -14.32 -34.83
C ALA A 213 -54.99 -13.75 -33.40
N MET A 214 -56.00 -14.10 -32.60
CA MET A 214 -56.07 -13.72 -31.19
C MET A 214 -54.98 -14.39 -30.36
N LEU A 215 -54.58 -15.63 -30.66
CA LEU A 215 -53.44 -16.28 -30.02
C LEU A 215 -52.11 -15.58 -30.34
N VAL A 216 -51.89 -15.20 -31.61
CA VAL A 216 -50.72 -14.42 -32.04
C VAL A 216 -50.71 -13.04 -31.39
N ILE A 217 -51.86 -12.36 -31.32
CA ILE A 217 -51.99 -11.07 -30.62
C ILE A 217 -51.75 -11.23 -29.11
N ALA A 218 -52.23 -12.29 -28.48
CA ALA A 218 -51.97 -12.58 -27.07
C ALA A 218 -50.48 -12.87 -26.80
N VAL A 219 -49.83 -13.69 -27.63
CA VAL A 219 -48.39 -13.97 -27.53
C VAL A 219 -47.56 -12.71 -27.82
N ALA A 220 -47.92 -11.90 -28.81
CA ALA A 220 -47.25 -10.63 -29.09
C ALA A 220 -47.46 -9.61 -27.97
N SER A 221 -48.64 -9.58 -27.34
CA SER A 221 -48.94 -8.70 -26.20
C SER A 221 -48.22 -9.16 -24.93
N PHE A 222 -48.10 -10.47 -24.72
CA PHE A 222 -47.31 -11.05 -23.63
C PHE A 222 -45.81 -10.81 -23.84
N ALA A 223 -45.29 -11.01 -25.05
CA ALA A 223 -43.90 -10.71 -25.39
C ALA A 223 -43.59 -9.21 -25.31
N PHE A 224 -44.51 -8.33 -25.74
CA PHE A 224 -44.39 -6.88 -25.57
C PHE A 224 -44.50 -6.48 -24.09
N GLY A 225 -45.34 -7.15 -23.31
CA GLY A 225 -45.41 -7.00 -21.85
C GLY A 225 -44.10 -7.41 -21.16
N LEU A 226 -43.52 -8.55 -21.57
CA LEU A 226 -42.23 -9.03 -21.08
C LEU A 226 -41.09 -8.08 -21.48
N TYR A 227 -41.07 -7.61 -22.73
CA TYR A 227 -40.13 -6.62 -23.24
C TYR A 227 -40.26 -5.27 -22.50
N ARG A 228 -41.49 -4.80 -22.25
CA ARG A 228 -41.77 -3.61 -21.43
C ARG A 228 -41.32 -3.79 -19.98
N PHE A 229 -41.59 -4.94 -19.38
CA PHE A 229 -41.16 -5.27 -18.01
C PHE A 229 -39.63 -5.34 -17.94
N VAL A 230 -38.97 -5.98 -18.89
CA VAL A 230 -37.49 -6.04 -18.99
C VAL A 230 -36.88 -4.66 -19.26
N ILE A 231 -37.55 -3.74 -19.97
CA ILE A 231 -37.04 -2.36 -20.18
C ILE A 231 -37.40 -1.41 -19.03
N GLN A 232 -38.46 -1.69 -18.26
CA GLN A 232 -38.81 -0.92 -17.05
C GLN A 232 -38.03 -1.39 -15.82
N ASN A 233 -37.67 -2.68 -15.76
CA ASN A 233 -36.89 -3.32 -14.69
C ASN A 233 -35.45 -3.62 -15.08
N GLN A 234 -35.02 -3.35 -16.33
CA GLN A 234 -33.63 -3.01 -16.59
C GLN A 234 -33.28 -1.90 -15.60
N PRO A 235 -32.12 -1.97 -14.92
CA PRO A 235 -31.72 -0.89 -14.05
C PRO A 235 -31.59 0.35 -14.92
N ARG A 236 -32.56 1.27 -14.79
CA ARG A 236 -32.34 2.65 -15.19
C ARG A 236 -31.03 3.03 -14.54
N ILE A 237 -30.02 3.32 -15.35
CA ILE A 237 -28.87 4.10 -14.90
C ILE A 237 -29.49 5.38 -14.38
N LYS A 238 -29.66 5.47 -13.05
CA LYS A 238 -29.96 6.72 -12.38
C LYS A 238 -28.88 7.67 -12.90
N PRO A 239 -29.21 8.85 -13.47
CA PRO A 239 -28.16 9.81 -13.85
C PRO A 239 -27.28 10.00 -12.62
N ALA A 240 -26.02 9.55 -12.72
CA ALA A 240 -25.31 9.01 -11.56
C ALA A 240 -25.29 10.05 -10.43
N ALA A 241 -25.88 9.68 -9.28
CA ALA A 241 -26.42 10.61 -8.29
C ALA A 241 -25.43 11.76 -8.04
N SER A 242 -25.79 12.94 -8.55
CA SER A 242 -24.83 13.92 -9.14
C SER A 242 -23.52 13.98 -8.39
N PHE A 243 -22.52 13.20 -8.86
CA PHE A 243 -21.29 12.93 -8.11
C PHE A 243 -20.70 14.24 -7.58
N GLN A 244 -20.82 14.46 -6.27
CA GLN A 244 -20.09 15.52 -5.60
C GLN A 244 -18.62 15.16 -5.78
N THR A 245 -17.96 15.88 -6.68
CA THR A 245 -16.58 15.58 -7.05
C THR A 245 -15.73 16.08 -5.89
N THR A 246 -15.12 15.15 -5.14
CA THR A 246 -14.42 15.45 -3.88
C THR A 246 -13.41 16.57 -4.09
N THR A 247 -13.72 17.78 -3.60
CA THR A 247 -12.85 18.93 -3.77
C THR A 247 -11.80 18.93 -2.67
N PHE A 248 -10.54 18.91 -3.05
CA PHE A 248 -9.39 18.97 -2.16
C PHE A 248 -8.70 20.33 -2.32
N THR A 249 -8.61 21.11 -1.25
CA THR A 249 -8.08 22.48 -1.27
C THR A 249 -7.04 22.67 -0.19
N ARG A 250 -5.80 22.98 -0.58
CA ARG A 250 -4.72 23.29 0.36
C ARG A 250 -4.97 24.67 1.00
N LEU A 251 -4.99 24.73 2.34
CA LEU A 251 -5.32 25.92 3.14
C LEU A 251 -4.08 26.64 3.70
N THR A 252 -2.97 25.92 3.92
CA THR A 252 -1.67 26.52 4.29
C THR A 252 -0.64 26.28 3.19
N SER A 253 0.46 27.02 3.23
CA SER A 253 1.63 26.82 2.37
C SER A 253 2.94 26.95 3.14
N THR A 254 2.90 26.61 4.44
CA THR A 254 4.07 26.71 5.33
C THR A 254 4.87 25.41 5.39
N GLY A 255 4.27 24.28 5.01
CA GLY A 255 4.89 22.96 5.12
C GLY A 255 5.17 22.50 6.55
N ARG A 256 4.65 23.21 7.57
CA ARG A 256 4.98 23.05 8.99
C ARG A 256 3.75 22.85 9.90
N ALA A 257 2.58 22.56 9.33
CA ALA A 257 1.39 22.24 10.11
C ALA A 257 1.53 20.87 10.80
N THR A 258 1.24 20.76 12.10
CA THR A 258 1.36 19.48 12.84
C THR A 258 0.04 18.91 13.33
N ALA A 259 -0.96 19.76 13.54
CA ALA A 259 -2.34 19.38 13.87
C ALA A 259 -3.32 20.44 13.36
N ALA A 260 -4.56 20.04 13.09
CA ALA A 260 -5.62 20.96 12.67
C ALA A 260 -7.02 20.52 13.15
N ALA A 261 -7.95 21.46 13.21
CA ALA A 261 -9.38 21.25 13.45
C ALA A 261 -10.20 22.30 12.69
N ILE A 262 -11.41 21.96 12.23
CA ILE A 262 -12.35 22.90 11.60
C ILE A 262 -13.38 23.40 12.62
N SER A 263 -13.88 24.62 12.45
CA SER A 263 -14.97 25.16 13.28
C SER A 263 -16.30 24.44 13.02
N PRO A 264 -17.22 24.41 14.01
CA PRO A 264 -18.57 23.83 13.85
C PRO A 264 -19.32 24.34 12.62
N ASP A 265 -19.18 25.63 12.32
CA ASP A 265 -19.84 26.31 11.21
C ASP A 265 -19.10 26.21 9.86
N GLY A 266 -17.97 25.51 9.80
CA GLY A 266 -17.20 25.28 8.57
C GLY A 266 -16.58 26.53 7.93
N LYS A 267 -16.50 27.67 8.63
CA LYS A 267 -15.91 28.92 8.13
C LYS A 267 -14.46 29.14 8.55
N TYR A 268 -14.03 28.55 9.65
CA TYR A 268 -12.69 28.73 10.22
C TYR A 268 -12.01 27.38 10.44
N PHE A 269 -10.69 27.40 10.63
CA PHE A 269 -9.92 26.27 11.10
C PHE A 269 -8.82 26.74 12.07
N ALA A 270 -8.60 25.96 13.12
CA ALA A 270 -7.47 26.10 14.01
C ALA A 270 -6.35 25.14 13.56
N TYR A 271 -5.09 25.58 13.58
CA TYR A 271 -3.95 24.73 13.25
C TYR A 271 -2.72 25.05 14.11
N VAL A 272 -1.89 24.03 14.31
CA VAL A 272 -0.60 24.15 15.02
C VAL A 272 0.52 24.27 13.99
N LEU A 273 1.39 25.25 14.17
CA LEU A 273 2.59 25.48 13.36
C LEU A 273 3.84 25.17 14.18
N ASP A 274 4.74 24.32 13.69
CA ASP A 274 6.04 24.04 14.32
C ASP A 274 7.19 24.76 13.61
N GLU A 275 7.85 25.67 14.32
CA GLU A 275 8.97 26.45 13.81
C GLU A 275 10.23 26.17 14.63
N ALA A 276 11.18 25.46 14.02
CA ALA A 276 12.45 25.05 14.62
C ALA A 276 12.33 24.30 15.97
N GLY A 277 11.19 23.65 16.23
CA GLY A 277 10.90 22.93 17.48
C GLY A 277 10.00 23.70 18.46
N LEU A 278 9.61 24.95 18.19
CA LEU A 278 8.60 25.69 18.96
C LEU A 278 7.24 25.58 18.28
N GLN A 279 6.16 25.35 19.04
CA GLN A 279 4.81 25.25 18.49
C GLN A 279 3.91 26.42 18.89
N SER A 280 3.17 26.95 17.92
CA SER A 280 2.18 28.02 18.06
C SER A 280 0.81 27.56 17.58
N LEU A 281 -0.26 28.13 18.14
CA LEU A 281 -1.64 27.88 17.71
C LEU A 281 -2.16 29.07 16.91
N TRP A 282 -2.67 28.78 15.72
CA TRP A 282 -3.24 29.76 14.80
C TRP A 282 -4.72 29.47 14.55
N MET A 283 -5.49 30.54 14.36
CA MET A 283 -6.83 30.53 13.79
C MET A 283 -6.75 31.08 12.37
N SER A 284 -7.51 30.51 11.44
CA SER A 284 -7.65 31.06 10.10
C SER A 284 -9.07 30.93 9.57
N HIS A 285 -9.54 31.98 8.90
CA HIS A 285 -10.80 31.96 8.15
C HIS A 285 -10.56 31.37 6.75
N ILE A 286 -11.47 30.53 6.25
CA ILE A 286 -11.21 29.75 5.02
C ILE A 286 -11.36 30.61 3.75
N ILE A 287 -12.38 31.47 3.65
CA ILE A 287 -12.60 32.34 2.47
C ILE A 287 -13.20 33.71 2.88
N PRO A 288 -12.47 34.84 2.78
CA PRO A 288 -11.06 34.94 2.41
C PRO A 288 -10.13 34.43 3.52
N ALA A 289 -8.93 33.99 3.13
CA ALA A 289 -7.86 33.62 4.04
C ALA A 289 -7.46 34.80 4.94
N SER A 290 -7.48 34.60 6.26
CA SER A 290 -7.06 35.60 7.26
C SER A 290 -6.59 34.87 8.52
N ASN A 291 -5.31 35.04 8.87
CA ASN A 291 -4.65 34.28 9.93
C ASN A 291 -4.47 35.14 11.19
N VAL A 292 -4.73 34.54 12.36
CA VAL A 292 -4.56 35.16 13.68
C VAL A 292 -3.81 34.19 14.59
N GLU A 293 -2.75 34.65 15.25
CA GLU A 293 -2.07 33.86 16.29
C GLU A 293 -2.92 33.87 17.57
N VAL A 294 -3.23 32.68 18.09
CA VAL A 294 -4.07 32.46 19.29
C VAL A 294 -3.20 32.11 20.51
N ILE A 295 -2.11 31.36 20.29
CA ILE A 295 -1.09 31.07 21.31
C ILE A 295 0.29 31.22 20.64
N PRO A 296 1.19 32.07 21.16
CA PRO A 296 2.51 32.31 20.57
C PRO A 296 3.43 31.10 20.62
N PRO A 297 4.51 31.07 19.82
CA PRO A 297 5.47 29.96 19.79
C PRO A 297 6.07 29.67 21.17
N ALA A 298 5.92 28.43 21.63
CA ALA A 298 6.47 27.96 22.89
C ALA A 298 7.08 26.55 22.73
N GLU A 299 7.95 26.16 23.67
CA GLU A 299 8.47 24.80 23.72
C GLU A 299 7.40 23.87 24.32
N VAL A 300 6.53 23.38 23.44
CA VAL A 300 5.36 22.57 23.76
C VAL A 300 5.04 21.66 22.58
N ARG A 301 4.41 20.51 22.85
CA ARG A 301 3.85 19.61 21.83
C ARG A 301 2.35 19.55 21.98
N TYR A 302 1.63 19.99 20.95
CA TYR A 302 0.18 19.81 20.85
C TYR A 302 -0.12 18.38 20.40
N GLN A 303 -0.99 17.69 21.13
CA GLN A 303 -1.44 16.33 20.82
C GLN A 303 -2.85 16.31 20.19
N GLY A 304 -3.63 17.39 20.34
CA GLY A 304 -4.95 17.50 19.72
C GLY A 304 -5.59 18.87 19.89
N LEU A 305 -6.43 19.24 18.90
CA LEU A 305 -7.27 20.44 18.90
C LEU A 305 -8.75 20.05 18.73
N THR A 306 -9.65 20.61 19.53
CA THR A 306 -11.11 20.39 19.41
C THR A 306 -11.86 21.68 19.68
N PHE A 307 -12.72 22.14 18.76
CA PHE A 307 -13.62 23.27 19.03
C PHE A 307 -14.72 22.89 20.02
N SER A 308 -15.20 23.86 20.81
CA SER A 308 -16.50 23.73 21.47
C SER A 308 -17.64 23.70 20.44
N PRO A 309 -18.81 23.08 20.74
CA PRO A 309 -19.90 22.96 19.76
C PRO A 309 -20.49 24.30 19.28
N ASP A 310 -20.32 25.36 20.07
CA ASP A 310 -20.71 26.75 19.75
C ASP A 310 -19.61 27.54 19.01
N GLY A 311 -18.42 26.97 18.83
CA GLY A 311 -17.27 27.60 18.19
C GLY A 311 -16.51 28.63 19.06
N SER A 312 -16.98 28.94 20.27
CA SER A 312 -16.40 29.99 21.14
C SER A 312 -14.99 29.68 21.64
N TYR A 313 -14.62 28.40 21.78
CA TYR A 313 -13.38 27.95 22.40
C TYR A 313 -12.68 26.86 21.59
N ILE A 314 -11.35 26.77 21.75
CA ILE A 314 -10.53 25.64 21.33
C ILE A 314 -10.02 24.93 22.59
N TYR A 315 -10.29 23.65 22.69
CA TYR A 315 -9.66 22.73 23.62
C TYR A 315 -8.35 22.22 23.01
N CYS A 316 -7.25 22.41 23.72
CA CYS A 316 -5.89 22.09 23.30
C CYS A 316 -5.26 21.12 24.29
N VAL A 317 -4.82 19.97 23.81
CA VAL A 317 -4.06 19.01 24.62
C VAL A 317 -2.57 19.26 24.39
N MET A 318 -1.85 19.60 25.46
CA MET A 318 -0.46 20.07 25.40
C MET A 318 0.43 19.31 26.38
N ARG A 319 1.58 18.84 25.88
CA ARG A 319 2.67 18.25 26.68
C ARG A 319 3.89 19.18 26.65
N LYS A 320 4.49 19.47 27.81
CA LYS A 320 5.71 20.28 27.95
C LYS A 320 6.94 19.37 28.08
N PRO A 321 8.17 19.83 27.74
CA PRO A 321 9.38 19.03 27.91
C PRO A 321 9.58 18.50 29.33
N ASP A 322 9.43 19.37 30.34
CA ASP A 322 9.63 19.04 31.77
C ASP A 322 8.38 18.45 32.44
N GLY A 323 7.30 18.20 31.68
CA GLY A 323 6.03 17.69 32.20
C GLY A 323 5.94 16.17 32.08
N PRO A 324 5.66 15.42 33.17
CA PRO A 324 5.49 13.97 33.09
C PRO A 324 4.31 13.58 32.19
N ASP A 325 3.24 14.38 32.24
CA ASP A 325 1.96 14.11 31.60
C ASP A 325 1.55 15.22 30.63
N ALA A 326 0.65 14.89 29.70
CA ALA A 326 -0.05 15.87 28.90
C ALA A 326 -1.25 16.44 29.66
N ALA A 327 -1.59 17.72 29.41
CA ALA A 327 -2.65 18.43 30.10
C ALA A 327 -3.61 19.11 29.12
N LEU A 328 -4.88 19.21 29.53
CA LEU A 328 -5.95 19.84 28.77
C LEU A 328 -6.06 21.32 29.11
N TYR A 329 -6.08 22.16 28.09
CA TYR A 329 -6.28 23.60 28.17
C TYR A 329 -7.47 24.03 27.31
N ARG A 330 -8.07 25.18 27.65
CA ARG A 330 -9.10 25.85 26.85
C ARG A 330 -8.73 27.31 26.62
N VAL A 331 -8.77 27.76 25.38
CA VAL A 331 -8.51 29.14 24.94
C VAL A 331 -9.71 29.66 24.13
N PRO A 332 -10.07 30.96 24.18
CA PRO A 332 -11.08 31.49 23.27
C PRO A 332 -10.62 31.36 21.82
N ALA A 333 -11.53 31.04 20.89
CA ALA A 333 -11.16 30.72 19.52
C ALA A 333 -10.52 31.91 18.76
N LEU A 334 -10.86 33.14 19.12
CA LEU A 334 -10.30 34.37 18.56
C LEU A 334 -9.15 34.95 19.40
N GLY A 335 -8.58 34.18 20.33
CA GLY A 335 -7.49 34.62 21.22
C GLY A 335 -7.92 35.63 22.28
N GLY A 336 -7.05 36.58 22.59
CA GLY A 336 -7.31 37.68 23.54
C GLY A 336 -7.25 37.32 25.04
N ALA A 337 -7.15 36.04 25.41
CA ALA A 337 -6.94 35.59 26.78
C ALA A 337 -6.01 34.36 26.83
N PRO A 338 -5.19 34.19 27.89
CA PRO A 338 -4.25 33.07 28.00
C PRO A 338 -4.97 31.72 28.16
N PRO A 339 -4.37 30.60 27.73
CA PRO A 339 -4.98 29.26 27.85
C PRO A 339 -5.25 28.87 29.31
N LYS A 340 -6.52 28.61 29.64
CA LYS A 340 -6.91 28.11 30.97
C LYS A 340 -6.72 26.59 31.02
N LYS A 341 -5.89 26.09 31.93
CA LYS A 341 -5.78 24.66 32.24
C LYS A 341 -7.09 24.13 32.85
N LEU A 342 -7.50 22.92 32.47
CA LEU A 342 -8.70 22.24 32.98
C LEU A 342 -8.37 20.90 33.66
N LEU A 343 -7.52 20.07 33.05
CA LEU A 343 -7.17 18.72 33.54
C LEU A 343 -5.69 18.37 33.29
N ASP A 344 -5.20 17.40 34.05
CA ASP A 344 -3.92 16.72 33.91
C ASP A 344 -4.12 15.26 33.48
N GLY A 345 -3.08 14.61 32.93
CA GLY A 345 -3.14 13.23 32.48
C GLY A 345 -4.15 13.02 31.34
N VAL A 346 -4.08 13.85 30.30
CA VAL A 346 -4.96 13.79 29.13
C VAL A 346 -4.08 13.50 27.91
N ASP A 347 -3.99 12.23 27.51
CA ASP A 347 -2.97 11.76 26.54
C ASP A 347 -3.52 11.56 25.10
N SER A 348 -4.75 11.98 24.84
CA SER A 348 -5.36 11.95 23.50
C SER A 348 -6.05 13.27 23.18
N PRO A 349 -6.36 13.55 21.90
CA PRO A 349 -7.41 14.51 21.55
C PRO A 349 -8.68 14.23 22.35
N ILE A 350 -9.41 15.29 22.73
CA ILE A 350 -10.67 15.17 23.47
C ILE A 350 -11.86 15.28 22.51
N THR A 351 -12.98 14.69 22.90
CA THR A 351 -14.30 14.91 22.27
C THR A 351 -15.27 15.50 23.31
N LEU A 352 -16.23 16.30 22.87
CA LEU A 352 -17.32 16.80 23.72
C LEU A 352 -18.59 15.97 23.51
N SER A 353 -19.45 15.92 24.52
CA SER A 353 -20.82 15.40 24.35
C SER A 353 -21.62 16.30 23.39
N PRO A 354 -22.68 15.79 22.74
CA PRO A 354 -23.54 16.58 21.86
C PRO A 354 -24.19 17.80 22.54
N ASP A 355 -24.39 17.76 23.86
CA ASP A 355 -24.89 18.90 24.65
C ASP A 355 -23.77 19.85 25.17
N GLY A 356 -22.51 19.56 24.83
CA GLY A 356 -21.33 20.34 25.21
C GLY A 356 -20.98 20.32 26.69
N ARG A 357 -21.69 19.56 27.53
CA ARG A 357 -21.51 19.58 29.00
C ARG A 357 -20.41 18.66 29.50
N GLN A 358 -20.07 17.61 28.76
CA GLN A 358 -19.06 16.62 29.12
C GLN A 358 -17.95 16.54 28.07
N ILE A 359 -16.81 16.01 28.49
CA ILE A 359 -15.65 15.70 27.68
C ILE A 359 -15.24 14.24 27.90
N ALA A 360 -14.80 13.56 26.85
CA ALA A 360 -14.20 12.24 26.93
C ALA A 360 -12.78 12.25 26.35
N PHE A 361 -11.88 11.47 26.96
CA PHE A 361 -10.46 11.41 26.63
C PHE A 361 -9.82 10.07 27.05
N VAL A 362 -8.67 9.72 26.49
CA VAL A 362 -7.84 8.61 26.99
C VAL A 362 -6.80 9.14 27.98
N ARG A 363 -6.63 8.43 29.10
CA ARG A 363 -5.47 8.56 30.00
C ARG A 363 -4.65 7.28 29.94
N ASN A 364 -3.33 7.40 29.78
CA ASN A 364 -2.43 6.26 29.83
C ASN A 364 -1.92 6.01 31.25
N TYR A 365 -1.71 4.74 31.60
CA TYR A 365 -1.10 4.33 32.86
C TYR A 365 0.17 3.50 32.57
N PRO A 366 1.34 4.14 32.32
CA PRO A 366 2.52 3.45 31.81
C PRO A 366 3.00 2.28 32.68
N GLY A 367 2.90 2.40 34.01
CA GLY A 367 3.23 1.33 34.95
C GLY A 367 2.20 0.19 35.04
N GLN A 368 1.10 0.27 34.30
CA GLN A 368 0.04 -0.75 34.23
C GLN A 368 -0.13 -1.33 32.80
N GLY A 369 0.53 -0.76 31.80
CA GLY A 369 0.54 -1.26 30.43
C GLY A 369 -0.71 -0.94 29.58
N PHE A 370 -1.72 -0.26 30.14
CA PHE A 370 -2.96 0.09 29.45
C PHE A 370 -3.35 1.56 29.58
N GLY A 371 -4.15 2.05 28.62
CA GLY A 371 -4.90 3.30 28.72
C GLY A 371 -6.39 3.03 29.00
N ALA A 372 -7.05 3.96 29.69
CA ALA A 372 -8.47 3.89 30.03
C ALA A 372 -9.27 5.04 29.39
N LEU A 373 -10.55 4.81 29.11
CA LEU A 373 -11.47 5.85 28.63
C LEU A 373 -12.08 6.60 29.83
N MET A 374 -11.81 7.89 29.89
CA MET A 374 -12.22 8.80 30.95
C MET A 374 -13.30 9.77 30.45
N VAL A 375 -14.20 10.17 31.35
CA VAL A 375 -15.23 11.19 31.10
C VAL A 375 -15.22 12.21 32.25
N ALA A 376 -15.38 13.49 31.94
CA ALA A 376 -15.51 14.57 32.92
C ALA A 376 -16.51 15.63 32.43
N ASN A 377 -16.89 16.58 33.30
CA ASN A 377 -17.55 17.82 32.86
C ASN A 377 -16.59 18.65 31.98
N ALA A 378 -17.14 19.48 31.09
CA ALA A 378 -16.38 20.34 30.17
C ALA A 378 -15.60 21.50 30.83
N ASP A 379 -15.63 21.60 32.16
CA ASP A 379 -14.76 22.46 32.97
C ASP A 379 -13.60 21.70 33.66
N GLY A 380 -13.54 20.37 33.51
CA GLY A 380 -12.59 19.47 34.16
C GLY A 380 -13.10 18.85 35.48
N SER A 381 -14.27 19.23 35.98
CA SER A 381 -14.81 18.68 37.23
C SER A 381 -15.50 17.31 37.05
N ARG A 382 -15.67 16.55 38.14
CA ARG A 382 -16.34 15.23 38.16
C ARG A 382 -15.76 14.24 37.15
N GLU A 383 -14.44 14.15 37.07
CA GLU A 383 -13.78 13.12 36.28
C GLU A 383 -14.09 11.73 36.84
N GLN A 384 -14.40 10.80 35.93
CA GLN A 384 -14.67 9.39 36.21
C GLN A 384 -14.12 8.50 35.08
N GLN A 385 -13.77 7.27 35.41
CA GLN A 385 -13.39 6.26 34.44
C GLN A 385 -14.66 5.60 33.88
N LEU A 386 -14.88 5.68 32.56
CA LEU A 386 -16.04 5.05 31.90
C LEU A 386 -15.74 3.59 31.53
N ALA A 387 -14.54 3.31 31.01
CA ALA A 387 -14.11 1.95 30.69
C ALA A 387 -12.62 1.74 31.00
N PRO A 388 -12.23 0.67 31.73
CA PRO A 388 -10.84 0.28 31.87
C PRO A 388 -10.26 -0.19 30.54
N GLY A 389 -8.95 0.01 30.34
CA GLY A 389 -8.19 -0.95 29.55
C GLY A 389 -8.20 -2.29 30.30
N LYS A 390 -8.68 -3.36 29.66
CA LYS A 390 -9.09 -4.58 30.36
C LYS A 390 -7.91 -5.53 30.55
N ASP A 391 -7.59 -5.86 31.80
CA ASP A 391 -6.67 -6.96 32.13
C ASP A 391 -7.26 -7.89 33.20
N SER A 392 -7.62 -9.08 32.76
CA SER A 392 -7.67 -10.38 33.45
C SER A 392 -8.31 -11.37 32.48
N ASP A 393 -7.60 -12.47 32.21
CA ASP A 393 -8.00 -13.54 31.28
C ASP A 393 -8.42 -13.10 29.85
N HIS A 394 -7.38 -12.87 29.04
CA HIS A 394 -7.34 -13.03 27.57
C HIS A 394 -8.12 -12.06 26.67
N ASP A 395 -9.22 -11.43 27.09
CA ASP A 395 -9.93 -10.41 26.30
C ASP A 395 -9.30 -9.01 26.42
N ARG A 396 -8.24 -8.73 25.65
CA ARG A 396 -7.49 -7.47 25.73
C ARG A 396 -8.07 -6.36 24.83
N PHE A 397 -8.55 -5.28 25.46
CA PHE A 397 -8.72 -3.97 24.82
C PHE A 397 -7.90 -2.93 25.60
N PHE A 398 -7.02 -2.19 24.91
CA PHE A 398 -6.38 -0.98 25.42
C PHE A 398 -6.81 0.22 24.56
N PHE A 399 -7.04 1.38 25.17
CA PHE A 399 -7.42 2.60 24.43
C PHE A 399 -6.19 3.31 23.86
N HIS A 400 -6.21 3.68 22.58
CA HIS A 400 -5.07 4.27 21.88
C HIS A 400 -5.15 5.82 21.82
N PRO A 401 -4.02 6.56 21.90
CA PRO A 401 -3.98 8.03 21.87
C PRO A 401 -4.49 8.72 20.59
N GLY A 402 -5.03 7.97 19.61
CA GLY A 402 -5.83 8.55 18.52
C GLY A 402 -7.07 9.31 19.02
N GLY A 403 -7.60 8.88 20.17
CA GLY A 403 -8.62 9.59 20.95
C GLY A 403 -10.08 9.21 20.63
N PRO A 404 -10.99 9.43 21.58
CA PRO A 404 -12.41 9.14 21.44
C PRO A 404 -13.14 10.13 20.53
N THR A 405 -14.30 9.72 20.01
CA THR A 405 -15.29 10.61 19.39
C THR A 405 -16.71 10.22 19.82
N TRP A 406 -17.48 11.20 20.32
CA TRP A 406 -18.84 10.98 20.85
C TRP A 406 -19.86 10.87 19.71
N SER A 407 -20.75 9.89 19.77
CA SER A 407 -21.87 9.74 18.82
C SER A 407 -22.82 10.95 18.87
N PRO A 408 -23.46 11.33 17.75
CA PRO A 408 -24.37 12.50 17.70
C PRO A 408 -25.59 12.39 18.62
N ASP A 409 -26.03 11.17 18.95
CA ASP A 409 -27.14 10.92 19.88
C ASP A 409 -26.69 10.78 21.35
N GLY A 410 -25.38 10.83 21.60
CA GLY A 410 -24.77 10.82 22.91
C GLY A 410 -24.64 9.44 23.58
N LYS A 411 -25.16 8.36 23.00
CA LYS A 411 -25.28 7.05 23.67
C LYS A 411 -23.99 6.24 23.70
N VAL A 412 -23.15 6.38 22.68
CA VAL A 412 -21.86 5.67 22.56
C VAL A 412 -20.70 6.62 22.28
N ILE A 413 -19.49 6.22 22.66
CA ILE A 413 -18.23 6.87 22.30
C ILE A 413 -17.44 5.88 21.44
N ALA A 414 -17.03 6.27 20.24
CA ALA A 414 -16.18 5.44 19.39
C ALA A 414 -14.70 5.71 19.68
N CYS A 415 -13.90 4.67 19.82
CA CYS A 415 -12.49 4.73 20.18
C CYS A 415 -11.64 3.80 19.30
N PRO A 416 -10.40 4.18 18.94
CA PRO A 416 -9.40 3.23 18.49
C PRO A 416 -8.93 2.38 19.68
N VAL A 417 -9.01 1.06 19.55
CA VAL A 417 -8.65 0.08 20.59
C VAL A 417 -7.72 -0.99 20.06
N GLY A 418 -6.80 -1.47 20.89
CA GLY A 418 -5.99 -2.66 20.63
C GLY A 418 -6.82 -3.94 20.52
N ILE A 419 -6.30 -4.93 19.80
CA ILE A 419 -6.94 -6.25 19.63
C ILE A 419 -5.98 -7.46 19.77
N ASP A 420 -4.69 -7.24 20.02
CA ASP A 420 -3.71 -8.29 20.27
C ASP A 420 -2.80 -7.98 21.46
N SER A 421 -2.07 -9.00 21.93
CA SER A 421 -1.28 -8.95 23.15
C SER A 421 -0.16 -7.91 23.13
N ASP A 422 0.35 -7.63 21.94
CA ASP A 422 1.60 -6.90 21.69
C ASP A 422 1.34 -5.54 21.02
N ALA A 423 0.07 -5.11 20.99
CA ALA A 423 -0.38 -3.83 20.45
C ALA A 423 -0.05 -3.57 18.96
N SER A 424 0.18 -4.63 18.18
CA SER A 424 0.59 -4.53 16.77
C SER A 424 -0.58 -4.19 15.85
N TYR A 425 -1.80 -4.63 16.18
CA TYR A 425 -3.02 -4.22 15.48
C TYR A 425 -4.08 -3.66 16.42
N MET A 426 -4.92 -2.81 15.83
CA MET A 426 -6.06 -2.15 16.42
C MET A 426 -7.34 -2.40 15.61
N ASN A 427 -8.46 -2.04 16.23
CA ASN A 427 -9.78 -1.94 15.64
C ASN A 427 -10.45 -0.65 16.14
N VAL A 428 -11.66 -0.34 15.67
CA VAL A 428 -12.50 0.72 16.24
C VAL A 428 -13.66 0.06 16.99
N ALA A 429 -13.85 0.46 18.25
CA ALA A 429 -14.92 -0.03 19.09
C ALA A 429 -15.82 1.11 19.56
N GLU A 430 -17.11 0.80 19.72
CA GLU A 430 -18.02 1.61 20.54
C GLU A 430 -17.79 1.31 22.03
N VAL A 431 -18.05 2.30 22.87
CA VAL A 431 -18.18 2.17 24.31
C VAL A 431 -19.51 2.78 24.73
N GLY A 432 -20.39 2.00 25.36
CA GLY A 432 -21.66 2.51 25.85
C GLY A 432 -21.48 3.50 27.01
N VAL A 433 -22.10 4.68 26.90
CA VAL A 433 -21.95 5.76 27.90
C VAL A 433 -22.65 5.45 29.22
N THR A 434 -23.59 4.50 29.23
CA THR A 434 -24.34 4.07 30.43
C THR A 434 -23.80 2.81 31.10
N ASP A 435 -23.11 1.93 30.36
CA ASP A 435 -22.68 0.60 30.83
C ASP A 435 -21.15 0.39 30.76
N GLY A 436 -20.40 1.29 30.12
CA GLY A 436 -18.96 1.15 29.90
C GLY A 436 -18.58 0.00 28.95
N ALA A 437 -19.56 -0.63 28.29
CA ALA A 437 -19.34 -1.86 27.55
C ALA A 437 -18.69 -1.58 26.19
N VAL A 438 -17.51 -2.16 25.97
CA VAL A 438 -16.71 -2.03 24.75
C VAL A 438 -17.14 -3.09 23.72
N ARG A 439 -17.47 -2.70 22.49
CA ARG A 439 -17.83 -3.63 21.39
C ARG A 439 -17.18 -3.18 20.07
N PRO A 440 -16.49 -4.05 19.31
CA PRO A 440 -15.96 -3.69 17.99
C PRO A 440 -17.07 -3.26 17.02
N ILE A 441 -16.85 -2.17 16.27
CA ILE A 441 -17.76 -1.68 15.23
C ILE A 441 -17.55 -2.44 13.91
N SER A 442 -16.34 -2.93 13.67
CA SER A 442 -15.95 -3.68 12.48
C SER A 442 -15.12 -4.92 12.85
N SER A 443 -14.91 -5.82 11.90
CA SER A 443 -13.90 -6.90 11.99
C SER A 443 -12.56 -6.50 11.34
N GLN A 444 -12.48 -5.34 10.68
CA GLN A 444 -11.27 -4.86 10.00
C GLN A 444 -10.13 -4.59 11.01
N ARG A 445 -8.96 -5.19 10.75
CA ARG A 445 -7.73 -4.93 11.52
C ARG A 445 -6.97 -3.75 10.90
N TRP A 446 -6.39 -2.92 11.77
CA TRP A 446 -5.62 -1.74 11.40
C TRP A 446 -4.25 -1.77 12.08
N TRP A 447 -3.17 -1.56 11.35
CA TRP A 447 -1.85 -1.37 11.95
C TRP A 447 -1.76 -0.03 12.70
N ASN A 448 -2.45 1.01 12.23
CA ASN A 448 -2.63 2.22 13.03
C ASN A 448 -3.96 2.91 12.73
N VAL A 449 -4.62 3.38 13.78
CA VAL A 449 -5.76 4.31 13.72
C VAL A 449 -5.37 5.57 14.48
N GLY A 450 -5.40 6.70 13.79
CA GLY A 450 -5.20 8.03 14.36
C GLY A 450 -6.50 8.59 14.91
N ARG A 451 -6.73 9.89 14.69
CA ARG A 451 -7.97 10.55 15.09
C ARG A 451 -9.18 10.05 14.28
N ILE A 452 -10.31 9.92 14.96
CA ILE A 452 -11.62 9.54 14.43
C ILE A 452 -12.61 10.71 14.64
N ALA A 453 -13.58 10.88 13.76
CA ALA A 453 -14.73 11.78 13.94
C ALA A 453 -16.03 11.12 13.48
N TRP A 454 -17.12 11.30 14.23
CA TRP A 454 -18.47 10.92 13.81
C TRP A 454 -19.02 11.82 12.72
N PHE A 455 -19.77 11.22 11.79
CA PHE A 455 -20.75 11.92 10.98
C PHE A 455 -21.95 12.36 11.81
N SER A 456 -22.43 13.59 11.59
CA SER A 456 -23.49 14.21 12.39
C SER A 456 -24.89 13.59 12.23
N ASP A 457 -25.10 12.80 11.19
CA ASP A 457 -26.29 11.97 10.99
C ASP A 457 -26.19 10.57 11.65
N GLY A 458 -25.04 10.23 12.24
CA GLY A 458 -24.79 8.94 12.89
C GLY A 458 -24.57 7.76 11.92
N SER A 459 -24.49 8.00 10.60
CA SER A 459 -24.33 6.94 9.59
C SER A 459 -22.96 6.25 9.59
N GLY A 460 -21.98 6.80 10.30
CA GLY A 460 -20.62 6.28 10.30
C GLY A 460 -19.58 7.21 10.90
N LEU A 461 -18.33 6.80 10.71
CA LEU A 461 -17.11 7.44 11.18
C LEU A 461 -16.23 7.81 9.99
N VAL A 462 -15.41 8.84 10.15
CA VAL A 462 -14.23 9.09 9.30
C VAL A 462 -12.96 9.10 10.17
N MET A 463 -11.85 8.59 9.65
CA MET A 463 -10.60 8.47 10.39
C MET A 463 -9.36 8.52 9.49
N ALA A 464 -8.21 8.90 10.05
CA ALA A 464 -6.90 8.68 9.40
C ALA A 464 -6.32 7.34 9.90
N ALA A 465 -6.18 6.35 9.02
CA ALA A 465 -5.80 4.99 9.40
C ALA A 465 -4.99 4.26 8.31
N ARG A 466 -4.31 3.18 8.71
CA ARG A 466 -3.55 2.29 7.82
C ARG A 466 -3.69 0.83 8.21
N GLU A 467 -3.74 -0.03 7.20
CA GLU A 467 -4.01 -1.46 7.36
C GLU A 467 -2.75 -2.26 7.72
N GLN A 468 -1.58 -1.83 7.26
CA GLN A 468 -0.32 -2.59 7.33
C GLN A 468 0.87 -1.71 7.76
N GLN A 469 1.89 -2.32 8.39
CA GLN A 469 3.10 -1.64 8.85
C GLN A 469 3.81 -0.82 7.75
N SER A 470 3.86 -1.37 6.53
CA SER A 470 4.52 -0.81 5.34
C SER A 470 3.77 0.34 4.67
N THR A 471 2.56 0.66 5.12
CA THR A 471 1.66 1.65 4.48
C THR A 471 1.61 2.96 5.26
N TRP A 472 1.21 4.05 4.61
CA TRP A 472 0.93 5.34 5.27
C TRP A 472 -0.53 5.48 5.67
N ASN A 473 -0.78 6.33 6.68
CA ASN A 473 -2.14 6.68 7.10
C ASN A 473 -2.84 7.42 5.95
N GLN A 474 -3.95 6.85 5.50
CA GLN A 474 -4.86 7.40 4.49
C GLN A 474 -6.22 7.68 5.17
N ILE A 475 -7.11 8.43 4.53
CA ILE A 475 -8.43 8.72 5.08
C ILE A 475 -9.41 7.59 4.74
N TRP A 476 -10.17 7.14 5.74
CA TRP A 476 -11.13 6.06 5.65
C TRP A 476 -12.48 6.44 6.25
N GLN A 477 -13.54 5.92 5.65
CA GLN A 477 -14.89 5.87 6.18
C GLN A 477 -15.18 4.48 6.75
N VAL A 478 -15.92 4.42 7.85
CA VAL A 478 -16.50 3.20 8.41
C VAL A 478 -18.00 3.39 8.57
N SER A 479 -18.84 2.53 8.00
CA SER A 479 -20.30 2.59 8.19
C SER A 479 -20.69 2.18 9.60
N TYR A 480 -21.77 2.75 10.14
CA TYR A 480 -22.30 2.39 11.45
C TYR A 480 -23.81 2.11 11.37
N PRO A 481 -24.32 1.05 12.01
CA PRO A 481 -23.60 0.02 12.78
C PRO A 481 -22.96 -1.09 11.92
N GLY A 482 -22.93 -0.95 10.58
CA GLY A 482 -22.54 -2.03 9.66
C GLY A 482 -21.06 -2.42 9.66
N GLY A 483 -20.15 -1.52 10.04
CA GLY A 483 -18.71 -1.79 10.11
C GLY A 483 -17.99 -1.90 8.75
N GLU A 484 -18.67 -1.59 7.64
CA GLU A 484 -18.11 -1.65 6.29
C GLU A 484 -17.11 -0.52 6.09
N THR A 485 -16.00 -0.77 5.39
CA THR A 485 -14.91 0.21 5.26
C THR A 485 -14.71 0.67 3.82
N ARG A 486 -14.48 1.97 3.63
CA ARG A 486 -14.25 2.62 2.32
C ARG A 486 -13.06 3.57 2.43
N ARG A 487 -12.11 3.47 1.50
CA ARG A 487 -10.95 4.37 1.46
C ARG A 487 -11.29 5.66 0.70
N ILE A 488 -11.14 6.81 1.35
CA ILE A 488 -11.46 8.14 0.79
C ILE A 488 -10.27 8.71 0.01
N THR A 489 -9.04 8.55 0.49
CA THR A 489 -7.81 9.01 -0.19
C THR A 489 -6.93 7.81 -0.57
N ASN A 490 -6.29 7.85 -1.73
CA ASN A 490 -5.46 6.74 -2.22
C ASN A 490 -4.23 7.23 -3.02
N ASP A 491 -3.54 8.21 -2.45
CA ASP A 491 -2.31 8.82 -2.97
C ASP A 491 -1.05 8.26 -2.29
N LEU A 492 0.11 8.83 -2.63
CA LEU A 492 1.42 8.50 -2.07
C LEU A 492 1.76 9.26 -0.76
N ASP A 493 0.87 10.12 -0.30
CA ASP A 493 1.09 10.99 0.87
C ASP A 493 0.69 10.31 2.18
N ARG A 494 0.72 11.07 3.27
CA ARG A 494 0.30 10.63 4.60
C ARG A 494 -0.60 11.67 5.26
N TYR A 495 -1.72 11.21 5.84
CA TYR A 495 -2.67 12.04 6.56
C TYR A 495 -2.59 11.79 8.08
N LEU A 496 -2.54 12.86 8.88
CA LEU A 496 -2.22 12.75 10.32
C LEU A 496 -3.45 12.66 11.26
N GLY A 497 -4.63 13.10 10.83
CA GLY A 497 -5.86 13.09 11.62
C GLY A 497 -7.01 13.79 10.90
N VAL A 498 -8.22 13.79 11.46
CA VAL A 498 -9.42 14.38 10.82
C VAL A 498 -10.22 15.26 11.79
N SER A 499 -10.96 16.22 11.24
CA SER A 499 -11.92 17.05 11.96
C SER A 499 -13.03 17.48 11.00
N LEU A 500 -14.30 17.34 11.42
CA LEU A 500 -15.49 17.64 10.63
C LEU A 500 -16.21 18.90 11.11
N SER A 501 -16.87 19.61 10.20
CA SER A 501 -17.91 20.60 10.52
C SER A 501 -19.17 19.91 11.06
N THR A 502 -20.04 20.65 11.74
CA THR A 502 -21.27 20.09 12.34
C THR A 502 -22.26 19.55 11.29
N ASP A 503 -22.24 20.08 10.07
CA ASP A 503 -23.01 19.53 8.94
C ASP A 503 -22.31 18.35 8.23
N SER A 504 -21.09 18.00 8.64
CA SER A 504 -20.22 16.99 8.02
C SER A 504 -19.96 17.18 6.50
N ASN A 505 -20.20 18.37 5.94
CA ASN A 505 -19.93 18.67 4.52
C ASN A 505 -18.48 19.10 4.28
N ALA A 506 -17.75 19.50 5.33
CA ALA A 506 -16.37 19.93 5.28
C ALA A 506 -15.52 19.14 6.29
N MET A 507 -14.34 18.71 5.84
CA MET A 507 -13.35 18.01 6.65
C MET A 507 -12.00 18.68 6.51
N VAL A 508 -11.30 18.89 7.63
CA VAL A 508 -9.91 19.34 7.66
C VAL A 508 -9.00 18.21 8.12
N THR A 509 -7.86 18.07 7.46
CA THR A 509 -6.77 17.15 7.80
C THR A 509 -5.41 17.83 7.55
N VAL A 510 -4.33 17.23 8.01
CA VAL A 510 -2.95 17.62 7.68
C VAL A 510 -2.38 16.57 6.74
N GLN A 511 -2.07 17.00 5.51
CA GLN A 511 -1.39 16.21 4.48
C GLN A 511 0.12 16.41 4.64
N ALA A 512 0.86 15.31 4.75
CA ALA A 512 2.32 15.29 4.73
C ALA A 512 2.79 14.77 3.37
N GLU A 513 3.16 15.70 2.49
CA GLU A 513 3.80 15.43 1.21
C GLU A 513 5.31 15.29 1.44
N GLN A 514 5.87 14.12 1.13
CA GLN A 514 7.33 13.92 1.03
C GLN A 514 7.74 14.01 -0.45
N VAL A 515 8.88 14.67 -0.71
CA VAL A 515 9.60 14.55 -1.99
C VAL A 515 11.09 14.42 -1.69
N SER A 516 11.71 13.33 -2.14
CA SER A 516 13.15 13.13 -2.07
C SER A 516 13.74 12.72 -3.41
N ASN A 517 15.06 12.77 -3.55
CA ASN A 517 15.80 12.34 -4.74
C ASN A 517 17.15 11.76 -4.32
N ILE A 518 17.78 10.95 -5.17
CA ILE A 518 19.13 10.43 -4.93
C ILE A 518 20.17 11.43 -5.44
N TRP A 519 21.20 11.63 -4.63
CA TRP A 519 22.36 12.47 -4.90
C TRP A 519 23.64 11.65 -4.70
N ILE A 520 24.68 11.90 -5.50
CA ILE A 520 26.03 11.34 -5.32
C ILE A 520 27.00 12.47 -4.93
N ALA A 521 27.68 12.32 -3.80
CA ALA A 521 28.63 13.28 -3.23
C ALA A 521 30.07 12.70 -3.22
N PRO A 522 30.97 13.15 -4.11
CA PRO A 522 32.36 12.69 -4.14
C PRO A 522 33.10 13.00 -2.83
N GLY A 523 33.59 11.96 -2.16
CA GLY A 523 34.25 12.03 -0.86
C GLY A 523 33.41 12.67 0.24
N GLY A 524 32.09 12.47 0.22
CA GLY A 524 31.13 13.05 1.17
C GLY A 524 30.86 14.56 1.03
N LYS A 525 31.54 15.24 0.09
CA LYS A 525 31.54 16.72 0.05
C LYS A 525 30.22 17.26 -0.50
N ALA A 526 29.34 17.73 0.38
CA ALA A 526 28.00 18.25 0.05
C ALA A 526 28.02 19.30 -1.08
N ARG A 527 29.00 20.20 -1.10
CA ARG A 527 29.21 21.20 -2.18
C ARG A 527 29.57 20.62 -3.56
N ARG A 528 29.77 19.31 -3.65
CA ARG A 528 29.98 18.54 -4.89
C ARG A 528 28.89 17.47 -5.09
N ALA A 529 27.85 17.46 -4.26
CA ALA A 529 26.73 16.55 -4.41
C ALA A 529 25.97 16.87 -5.71
N GLN A 530 25.91 15.89 -6.62
CA GLN A 530 25.14 15.99 -7.85
C GLN A 530 23.83 15.22 -7.70
N GLN A 531 22.71 15.86 -8.06
CA GLN A 531 21.42 15.19 -8.11
C GLN A 531 21.37 14.22 -9.29
N THR A 532 20.91 13.01 -9.03
CA THR A 532 20.97 11.85 -9.93
C THR A 532 19.58 11.40 -10.39
N THR A 533 18.55 11.60 -9.56
CA THR A 533 17.13 11.37 -9.90
C THR A 533 16.33 12.66 -9.78
N PHE A 534 15.20 12.75 -10.49
CA PHE A 534 14.38 13.97 -10.54
C PHE A 534 12.88 13.63 -10.56
N GLY A 535 12.07 14.42 -9.88
CA GLY A 535 10.60 14.33 -9.89
C GLY A 535 9.97 14.51 -8.50
N LYS A 536 8.63 14.45 -8.45
CA LYS A 536 7.85 14.26 -7.21
C LYS A 536 7.74 12.76 -6.93
N LEU A 537 8.77 12.21 -6.29
CA LEU A 537 8.87 10.81 -5.89
C LEU A 537 9.54 10.72 -4.52
N ASN A 538 9.42 9.56 -3.88
CA ASN A 538 10.09 9.25 -2.63
C ASN A 538 11.13 8.15 -2.85
N TYR A 539 12.34 8.45 -2.45
CA TYR A 539 13.50 7.57 -2.37
C TYR A 539 13.93 7.49 -0.90
N TYR A 540 14.26 6.29 -0.44
CA TYR A 540 14.54 6.03 0.97
C TYR A 540 15.92 5.39 1.14
N ASN A 541 15.97 4.13 1.57
CA ASN A 541 17.23 3.43 1.75
C ASN A 541 17.79 2.96 0.41
N LEU A 542 19.12 3.02 0.31
CA LEU A 542 19.89 2.68 -0.86
C LEU A 542 21.17 1.96 -0.44
N SER A 543 21.82 1.29 -1.38
CA SER A 543 23.11 0.65 -1.17
C SER A 543 23.91 0.55 -2.46
N TRP A 544 25.23 0.67 -2.36
CA TRP A 544 26.13 0.52 -3.49
C TRP A 544 26.34 -0.94 -3.88
N THR A 545 26.42 -1.19 -5.17
CA THR A 545 26.99 -2.43 -5.71
C THR A 545 28.51 -2.29 -5.87
N PRO A 546 29.27 -3.41 -5.84
CA PRO A 546 30.71 -3.38 -6.13
C PRO A 546 31.10 -2.85 -7.53
N ASP A 547 30.18 -2.87 -8.50
CA ASP A 547 30.41 -2.37 -9.87
C ASP A 547 30.05 -0.89 -10.09
N GLY A 548 29.61 -0.18 -9.05
CA GLY A 548 29.31 1.25 -9.11
C GLY A 548 27.88 1.60 -9.56
N ARG A 549 26.98 0.61 -9.70
CA ARG A 549 25.53 0.84 -9.66
C ARG A 549 25.04 1.08 -8.22
N VAL A 550 23.87 1.71 -8.09
CA VAL A 550 23.17 1.93 -6.82
C VAL A 550 21.84 1.17 -6.86
N VAL A 551 21.58 0.34 -5.84
CA VAL A 551 20.27 -0.27 -5.55
C VAL A 551 19.53 0.65 -4.57
N TYR A 552 18.23 0.87 -4.76
CA TYR A 552 17.47 1.84 -3.97
C TYR A 552 15.98 1.48 -3.84
N GLN A 553 15.39 1.88 -2.72
CA GLN A 553 13.94 1.87 -2.50
C GLN A 553 13.32 3.13 -3.13
N SER A 554 12.26 2.97 -3.92
CA SER A 554 11.49 4.09 -4.49
C SER A 554 10.00 3.80 -4.57
N ASN A 555 9.15 4.82 -4.48
CA ASN A 555 7.70 4.71 -4.66
C ASN A 555 7.20 4.86 -6.11
N ALA A 556 8.10 4.80 -7.10
CA ALA A 556 7.82 5.04 -8.53
C ALA A 556 6.87 4.04 -9.22
N SER A 557 6.44 2.98 -8.52
CA SER A 557 5.42 2.00 -8.95
C SER A 557 4.05 2.22 -8.29
N GLY A 558 3.88 3.27 -7.48
CA GLY A 558 2.72 3.49 -6.62
C GLY A 558 2.79 2.80 -5.25
N ARG A 559 3.86 2.03 -4.97
CA ARG A 559 4.19 1.43 -3.66
C ARG A 559 5.71 1.45 -3.47
N SER A 560 6.23 1.21 -2.27
CA SER A 560 7.69 1.06 -2.10
C SER A 560 8.15 -0.21 -2.81
N ASP A 561 9.00 -0.05 -3.82
CA ASP A 561 9.65 -1.14 -4.55
C ASP A 561 11.17 -0.94 -4.60
N ILE A 562 11.91 -1.99 -4.98
CA ILE A 562 13.37 -1.98 -5.12
C ILE A 562 13.75 -1.81 -6.58
N TRP A 563 14.69 -0.90 -6.82
CA TRP A 563 15.16 -0.46 -8.13
C TRP A 563 16.70 -0.45 -8.14
N ILE A 564 17.30 -0.42 -9.33
CA ILE A 564 18.74 -0.34 -9.53
C ILE A 564 19.07 0.59 -10.70
N MET A 565 20.14 1.38 -10.61
CA MET A 565 20.57 2.32 -11.65
C MET A 565 22.09 2.50 -11.66
N GLY A 566 22.64 3.09 -12.73
CA GLY A 566 24.01 3.60 -12.71
C GLY A 566 24.12 4.84 -11.80
N ALA A 567 25.31 5.13 -11.26
CA ALA A 567 25.55 6.32 -10.43
C ALA A 567 25.25 7.65 -11.17
N ASP A 568 25.19 7.64 -12.50
CA ASP A 568 24.79 8.76 -13.36
C ASP A 568 23.26 8.88 -13.57
N GLY A 569 22.47 8.01 -12.91
CA GLY A 569 21.01 8.02 -12.94
C GLY A 569 20.38 7.31 -14.14
N LYS A 570 21.19 6.75 -15.05
CA LYS A 570 20.72 6.02 -16.23
C LYS A 570 20.45 4.54 -15.92
N ASN A 571 19.85 3.86 -16.88
CA ASN A 571 19.60 2.41 -16.85
C ASN A 571 18.76 1.94 -15.65
N GLN A 572 17.81 2.77 -15.20
CA GLN A 572 16.94 2.48 -14.04
C GLN A 572 16.06 1.25 -14.29
N LYS A 573 16.38 0.11 -13.67
CA LYS A 573 15.58 -1.12 -13.67
C LYS A 573 14.80 -1.25 -12.35
N GLN A 574 13.58 -1.76 -12.43
CA GLN A 574 12.80 -2.16 -11.24
C GLN A 574 13.05 -3.65 -11.02
N LEU A 575 13.32 -4.06 -9.78
CA LEU A 575 13.68 -5.44 -9.42
C LEU A 575 12.50 -6.21 -8.82
N THR A 576 11.63 -5.54 -8.05
CA THR A 576 10.41 -6.14 -7.46
C THR A 576 9.16 -5.62 -8.17
N VAL A 577 8.24 -6.52 -8.55
CA VAL A 577 7.01 -6.22 -9.32
C VAL A 577 5.77 -6.98 -8.83
N ASP A 578 5.95 -7.82 -7.82
CA ASP A 578 4.97 -8.69 -7.15
C ASP A 578 3.72 -7.98 -6.60
N GLY A 579 3.82 -6.69 -6.28
CA GLY A 579 2.73 -5.91 -5.71
C GLY A 579 2.78 -5.76 -4.19
N ASP A 580 3.78 -6.34 -3.53
CA ASP A 580 4.05 -6.09 -2.12
C ASP A 580 4.89 -4.81 -1.92
N TYR A 581 5.14 -4.46 -0.66
CA TYR A 581 6.03 -3.38 -0.28
C TYR A 581 7.42 -3.95 -0.01
N ASN A 582 8.41 -3.47 -0.74
CA ASN A 582 9.79 -3.95 -0.74
C ASN A 582 10.74 -2.80 -0.35
N PHE A 583 11.50 -2.96 0.74
CA PHE A 583 12.20 -1.84 1.40
C PHE A 583 13.48 -2.26 2.14
N TYR A 584 14.28 -1.26 2.59
CA TYR A 584 15.63 -1.44 3.16
C TYR A 584 16.59 -2.32 2.31
N PRO A 585 16.73 -2.10 0.98
CA PRO A 585 17.63 -2.92 0.17
C PRO A 585 19.10 -2.71 0.54
N THR A 586 19.86 -3.81 0.59
CA THR A 586 21.31 -3.85 0.82
C THR A 586 21.93 -4.91 -0.08
N VAL A 587 23.10 -4.62 -0.65
CA VAL A 587 23.78 -5.51 -1.63
C VAL A 587 24.81 -6.38 -0.91
N SER A 588 24.96 -7.65 -1.31
CA SER A 588 26.04 -8.49 -0.80
C SER A 588 27.42 -7.97 -1.26
N PRO A 589 28.50 -8.15 -0.47
CA PRO A 589 29.83 -7.62 -0.81
C PRO A 589 30.43 -8.14 -2.13
N ASP A 590 29.98 -9.31 -2.56
CA ASP A 590 30.34 -9.94 -3.84
C ASP A 590 29.46 -9.49 -5.02
N GLY A 591 28.46 -8.63 -4.78
CA GLY A 591 27.53 -8.12 -5.79
C GLY A 591 26.52 -9.13 -6.33
N ARG A 592 26.45 -10.36 -5.81
CA ARG A 592 25.53 -11.41 -6.32
C ARG A 592 24.07 -11.18 -5.94
N TYR A 593 23.82 -10.66 -4.73
CA TYR A 593 22.49 -10.66 -4.12
C TYR A 593 22.07 -9.26 -3.65
N VAL A 594 20.75 -9.02 -3.64
CA VAL A 594 20.11 -7.96 -2.87
C VAL A 594 19.32 -8.61 -1.74
N VAL A 595 19.59 -8.20 -0.51
CA VAL A 595 18.82 -8.59 0.68
C VAL A 595 17.94 -7.42 1.10
N PHE A 596 16.69 -7.69 1.46
CA PHE A 596 15.67 -6.66 1.66
C PHE A 596 14.55 -7.12 2.60
N SER A 597 13.74 -6.17 3.08
CA SER A 597 12.54 -6.43 3.87
C SER A 597 11.30 -6.42 2.97
N SER A 598 10.37 -7.36 3.18
CA SER A 598 9.14 -7.43 2.37
C SER A 598 7.96 -8.02 3.15
N ASN A 599 6.74 -7.59 2.82
CA ASN A 599 5.50 -8.01 3.46
C ASN A 599 4.66 -9.01 2.63
N ARG A 600 5.30 -9.76 1.71
CA ARG A 600 4.69 -10.88 0.93
C ARG A 600 3.90 -11.90 1.76
N GLY A 601 4.17 -11.98 3.07
CA GLY A 601 3.44 -12.80 4.05
C GLY A 601 2.43 -12.04 4.90
N ARG A 602 1.90 -10.89 4.45
CA ARG A 602 1.20 -9.83 5.22
C ARG A 602 2.10 -9.08 6.19
N ASP A 603 2.80 -9.81 7.04
CA ASP A 603 3.78 -9.27 7.99
C ASP A 603 5.20 -9.26 7.38
N VAL A 604 6.08 -8.42 7.92
CA VAL A 604 7.40 -8.17 7.33
C VAL A 604 8.39 -9.29 7.65
N SER A 605 9.05 -9.81 6.62
CA SER A 605 10.14 -10.80 6.70
C SER A 605 11.37 -10.32 5.93
N VAL A 606 12.53 -10.94 6.16
CA VAL A 606 13.73 -10.72 5.36
C VAL A 606 13.74 -11.66 4.14
N TRP A 607 14.05 -11.10 2.98
CA TRP A 607 14.11 -11.77 1.68
C TRP A 607 15.44 -11.48 0.98
N ARG A 608 15.82 -12.38 0.08
CA ARG A 608 16.94 -12.26 -0.86
C ARG A 608 16.42 -12.40 -2.29
N MET A 609 17.08 -11.73 -3.22
CA MET A 609 17.03 -11.99 -4.66
C MET A 609 18.44 -11.88 -5.25
N ASP A 610 18.64 -12.39 -6.46
CA ASP A 610 19.84 -12.13 -7.25
C ASP A 610 19.86 -10.66 -7.73
N ILE A 611 21.04 -10.13 -8.07
CA ILE A 611 21.24 -8.71 -8.41
C ILE A 611 20.49 -8.22 -9.67
N ASP A 612 19.91 -9.13 -10.44
CA ASP A 612 19.02 -8.84 -11.56
C ASP A 612 17.53 -8.88 -11.20
N GLY A 613 17.15 -9.29 -9.98
CA GLY A 613 15.79 -9.49 -9.49
C GLY A 613 15.30 -10.95 -9.52
N GLY A 614 16.12 -11.90 -9.99
CA GLY A 614 15.79 -13.33 -10.04
C GLY A 614 15.88 -14.06 -8.69
N ASN A 615 15.52 -15.34 -8.68
CA ASN A 615 15.78 -16.30 -7.59
C ASN A 615 15.39 -15.82 -6.17
N LEU A 616 14.18 -15.25 -6.07
CA LEU A 616 13.57 -14.79 -4.82
C LEU A 616 13.51 -15.90 -3.76
N LYS A 617 13.99 -15.60 -2.55
CA LYS A 617 14.09 -16.52 -1.42
C LYS A 617 13.84 -15.82 -0.09
N GLN A 618 12.92 -16.34 0.70
CA GLN A 618 12.70 -15.90 2.09
C GLN A 618 13.84 -16.43 2.99
N LEU A 619 14.32 -15.61 3.92
CA LEU A 619 15.41 -15.95 4.85
C LEU A 619 14.97 -16.03 6.31
N THR A 620 13.84 -15.41 6.68
CA THR A 620 13.31 -15.39 8.05
C THR A 620 11.80 -15.56 8.04
N ASP A 621 11.24 -15.95 9.18
CA ASP A 621 9.81 -15.79 9.45
C ASP A 621 9.38 -14.31 9.52
N ALA A 622 8.07 -14.12 9.67
CA ALA A 622 7.42 -12.84 9.93
C ALA A 622 7.97 -12.14 11.19
N GLY A 623 7.77 -10.82 11.27
CA GLY A 623 8.24 -9.98 12.38
C GLY A 623 9.75 -9.73 12.36
N SER A 624 10.36 -9.71 11.17
CA SER A 624 11.81 -9.54 10.98
C SER A 624 12.12 -8.47 9.93
N SER A 625 13.06 -7.56 10.23
CA SER A 625 13.38 -6.40 9.36
C SER A 625 14.78 -5.83 9.66
N PHE A 626 15.20 -4.79 8.94
CA PHE A 626 16.51 -4.13 9.06
C PHE A 626 17.70 -5.10 8.93
N GLN A 627 17.78 -5.76 7.78
CA GLN A 627 18.84 -6.71 7.44
C GLN A 627 20.16 -6.05 7.01
N TYR A 628 21.28 -6.76 7.20
CA TYR A 628 22.60 -6.43 6.66
C TYR A 628 23.40 -7.72 6.34
N PRO A 629 23.98 -7.89 5.13
CA PRO A 629 24.82 -9.03 4.79
C PRO A 629 26.23 -8.90 5.38
N SER A 630 26.85 -10.01 5.77
CA SER A 630 28.22 -10.02 6.32
C SER A 630 29.30 -9.76 5.24
N PRO A 631 30.45 -9.16 5.59
CA PRO A 631 31.55 -8.88 4.66
C PRO A 631 32.10 -10.10 3.90
N ASP A 632 31.99 -11.29 4.46
CA ASP A 632 32.37 -12.57 3.82
C ASP A 632 31.27 -13.15 2.91
N GLY A 633 30.07 -12.56 2.90
CA GLY A 633 28.90 -13.00 2.15
C GLY A 633 28.18 -14.22 2.71
N SER A 634 28.60 -14.80 3.85
CA SER A 634 28.02 -16.06 4.36
C SER A 634 26.72 -15.89 5.15
N TRP A 635 26.51 -14.73 5.77
CA TRP A 635 25.43 -14.47 6.73
C TRP A 635 24.63 -13.22 6.39
N VAL A 636 23.41 -13.17 6.91
CA VAL A 636 22.57 -11.98 7.00
C VAL A 636 22.19 -11.79 8.46
N ILE A 637 22.49 -10.62 9.02
CA ILE A 637 22.00 -10.23 10.36
C ILE A 637 20.79 -9.34 10.22
N TYR A 638 19.88 -9.35 11.20
CA TYR A 638 18.61 -8.63 11.15
C TYR A 638 18.07 -8.32 12.55
N THR A 639 17.03 -7.48 12.62
CA THR A 639 16.22 -7.26 13.83
C THR A 639 15.01 -8.18 13.81
N SER A 640 14.85 -9.01 14.83
CA SER A 640 13.62 -9.76 15.11
C SER A 640 12.80 -9.04 16.18
N PHE A 641 11.48 -8.97 16.00
CA PHE A 641 10.55 -8.39 16.98
C PHE A 641 9.81 -9.47 17.79
N ASN A 642 9.91 -10.75 17.39
CA ASN A 642 9.13 -11.87 17.91
C ASN A 642 9.42 -12.22 19.38
N SER A 643 10.51 -11.69 19.97
CA SER A 643 10.89 -11.89 21.36
C SER A 643 10.17 -10.97 22.37
N GLY A 644 9.04 -10.35 22.00
CA GLY A 644 8.33 -9.33 22.80
C GLY A 644 9.10 -8.00 22.95
N LYS A 645 10.27 -7.91 22.30
CA LYS A 645 11.19 -6.78 22.23
C LYS A 645 12.10 -6.97 21.02
N PRO A 646 12.59 -5.89 20.38
CA PRO A 646 13.58 -6.00 19.31
C PRO A 646 14.89 -6.63 19.82
N THR A 647 15.37 -7.66 19.13
CA THR A 647 16.68 -8.30 19.35
C THR A 647 17.37 -8.56 18.01
N LEU A 648 18.70 -8.68 18.02
CA LEU A 648 19.48 -9.02 16.84
C LEU A 648 19.63 -10.54 16.68
N TRP A 649 19.57 -10.99 15.43
CA TRP A 649 19.72 -12.38 15.01
C TRP A 649 20.58 -12.46 13.75
N LYS A 650 21.14 -13.63 13.45
CA LYS A 650 21.79 -13.96 12.17
C LYS A 650 21.30 -15.27 11.58
N VAL A 651 21.19 -15.31 10.26
CA VAL A 651 20.85 -16.51 9.46
C VAL A 651 21.82 -16.62 8.29
N ALA A 652 22.12 -17.83 7.81
CA ALA A 652 22.97 -18.00 6.64
C ALA A 652 22.32 -17.35 5.40
N ILE A 653 23.13 -16.85 4.45
CA ILE A 653 22.61 -16.16 3.25
C ILE A 653 21.78 -17.09 2.33
N ASP A 654 21.97 -18.40 2.46
CA ASP A 654 21.18 -19.45 1.82
C ASP A 654 20.05 -20.01 2.71
N GLY A 655 19.72 -19.32 3.81
CA GLY A 655 18.73 -19.76 4.79
C GLY A 655 19.22 -20.89 5.69
N GLY A 656 18.44 -21.18 6.74
CA GLY A 656 18.77 -22.20 7.76
C GLY A 656 18.25 -21.76 9.13
N GLU A 657 18.67 -22.46 10.17
CA GLU A 657 18.32 -22.12 11.56
C GLU A 657 18.90 -20.74 11.95
N PRO A 658 18.09 -19.81 12.48
CA PRO A 658 18.56 -18.48 12.89
C PRO A 658 19.17 -18.51 14.31
N VAL A 659 20.22 -17.72 14.52
CA VAL A 659 20.98 -17.63 15.77
C VAL A 659 20.80 -16.25 16.40
N GLN A 660 20.34 -16.19 17.65
CA GLN A 660 20.20 -14.94 18.40
C GLN A 660 21.57 -14.40 18.82
N LEU A 661 21.78 -13.09 18.65
CA LEU A 661 23.03 -12.39 19.00
C LEU A 661 22.94 -11.59 20.30
N THR A 662 21.75 -11.08 20.66
CA THR A 662 21.56 -10.14 21.79
C THR A 662 20.29 -10.42 22.58
N ASP A 663 20.35 -10.26 23.91
CA ASP A 663 19.20 -10.36 24.82
C ASP A 663 18.55 -9.01 25.18
N LYS A 664 19.26 -7.89 24.97
CA LYS A 664 18.81 -6.51 25.24
C LYS A 664 18.07 -5.89 24.05
N TYR A 665 17.39 -4.76 24.28
CA TYR A 665 16.67 -4.00 23.24
C TYR A 665 17.64 -3.52 22.17
N SER A 666 17.73 -4.26 21.06
CA SER A 666 18.78 -4.11 20.05
C SER A 666 18.15 -4.15 18.65
N SER A 667 18.41 -3.14 17.82
CA SER A 667 17.82 -3.03 16.48
C SER A 667 18.69 -2.28 15.47
N MET A 668 18.25 -2.26 14.20
CA MET A 668 18.89 -1.56 13.08
C MET A 668 20.40 -1.84 12.94
N PRO A 669 20.81 -3.12 12.84
CA PRO A 669 22.23 -3.49 12.87
C PRO A 669 23.03 -3.07 11.64
N ALA A 670 24.34 -2.89 11.81
CA ALA A 670 25.34 -2.75 10.74
C ALA A 670 26.66 -3.45 11.12
N ILE A 671 27.30 -4.15 10.18
CA ILE A 671 28.50 -4.98 10.42
C ILE A 671 29.77 -4.19 10.09
N SER A 672 30.82 -4.34 10.89
CA SER A 672 32.14 -3.75 10.63
C SER A 672 32.76 -4.32 9.34
N PRO A 673 33.58 -3.56 8.58
CA PRO A 673 34.19 -4.07 7.34
C PRO A 673 35.07 -5.31 7.53
N ASP A 674 35.59 -5.53 8.75
CA ASP A 674 36.40 -6.70 9.11
C ASP A 674 35.57 -7.92 9.58
N GLY A 675 34.24 -7.81 9.62
CA GLY A 675 33.29 -8.86 9.99
C GLY A 675 33.21 -9.19 11.49
N LYS A 676 33.99 -8.56 12.36
CA LYS A 676 34.11 -8.98 13.78
C LYS A 676 33.08 -8.34 14.72
N SER A 677 32.50 -7.21 14.35
CA SER A 677 31.64 -6.40 15.21
C SER A 677 30.32 -6.02 14.53
N VAL A 678 29.28 -5.85 15.34
CA VAL A 678 27.98 -5.32 14.93
C VAL A 678 27.69 -4.06 15.73
N ALA A 679 27.40 -2.97 15.05
CA ALA A 679 26.81 -1.77 15.65
C ALA A 679 25.29 -1.89 15.63
N CYS A 680 24.60 -1.43 16.68
CA CYS A 680 23.14 -1.45 16.78
C CYS A 680 22.58 -0.26 17.57
N LEU A 681 21.32 0.12 17.30
CA LEU A 681 20.54 0.92 18.24
C LEU A 681 20.28 0.07 19.48
N TYR A 682 20.65 0.60 20.64
CA TYR A 682 20.61 -0.10 21.92
C TYR A 682 19.85 0.71 22.97
N ARG A 683 19.10 0.00 23.82
CA ARG A 683 18.50 0.53 25.06
C ARG A 683 18.64 -0.48 26.19
N ASP A 684 18.87 0.03 27.40
CA ASP A 684 18.89 -0.77 28.62
C ASP A 684 17.47 -1.21 29.02
N GLU A 685 16.51 -0.27 28.98
CA GLU A 685 15.08 -0.45 29.27
C GLU A 685 14.19 0.22 28.20
N PRO A 686 12.88 -0.11 28.08
CA PRO A 686 11.98 0.49 27.08
C PRO A 686 11.96 2.02 27.07
N THR A 687 12.11 2.64 28.23
CA THR A 687 12.06 4.09 28.45
C THR A 687 13.44 4.76 28.38
N SER A 688 14.53 3.99 28.26
CA SER A 688 15.88 4.56 28.11
C SER A 688 16.02 5.36 26.80
N PRO A 689 16.84 6.42 26.77
CA PRO A 689 17.24 7.04 25.50
C PRO A 689 17.98 6.02 24.62
N ASN A 690 17.84 6.14 23.30
CA ASN A 690 18.60 5.33 22.36
C ASN A 690 20.10 5.65 22.47
N LYS A 691 20.91 4.59 22.41
CA LYS A 691 22.37 4.64 22.32
C LYS A 691 22.81 3.87 21.07
N ILE A 692 24.06 4.03 20.65
CA ILE A 692 24.71 3.09 19.74
C ILE A 692 25.55 2.14 20.58
N ALA A 693 25.31 0.83 20.49
CA ALA A 693 26.20 -0.19 21.04
C ALA A 693 27.01 -0.85 19.94
N ILE A 694 28.21 -1.32 20.29
CA ILE A 694 28.99 -2.27 19.50
C ILE A 694 29.01 -3.60 20.26
N VAL A 695 28.53 -4.67 19.63
CA VAL A 695 28.57 -6.06 20.13
C VAL A 695 29.46 -6.93 19.23
N PRO A 696 30.00 -8.07 19.71
CA PRO A 696 30.69 -9.04 18.84
C PRO A 696 29.75 -9.64 17.78
N PHE A 697 30.28 -10.04 16.63
CA PHE A 697 29.50 -10.72 15.57
C PHE A 697 29.00 -12.13 15.95
N GLU A 698 29.62 -12.76 16.96
CA GLU A 698 29.12 -13.99 17.60
C GLU A 698 28.13 -13.71 18.76
N GLY A 699 27.74 -12.45 18.95
CA GLY A 699 26.79 -12.02 19.96
C GLY A 699 27.40 -11.78 21.34
N GLY A 700 26.53 -11.55 22.33
CA GLY A 700 26.90 -11.26 23.71
C GLY A 700 26.63 -9.80 24.11
N GLN A 701 27.29 -9.35 25.18
CA GLN A 701 27.10 -8.01 25.72
C GLN A 701 27.90 -6.94 24.93
N PRO A 702 27.46 -5.66 24.95
CA PRO A 702 28.20 -4.56 24.33
C PRO A 702 29.64 -4.44 24.84
N VAL A 703 30.60 -4.31 23.90
CA VAL A 703 32.00 -3.99 24.21
C VAL A 703 32.26 -2.48 24.27
N ARG A 704 31.42 -1.68 23.58
CA ARG A 704 31.37 -0.22 23.67
C ARG A 704 29.93 0.26 23.51
N VAL A 705 29.60 1.40 24.13
CA VAL A 705 28.31 2.09 24.00
C VAL A 705 28.57 3.59 23.93
N PHE A 706 27.88 4.28 23.02
CA PHE A 706 27.94 5.73 22.81
C PHE A 706 26.53 6.32 22.91
N ASP A 707 26.38 7.50 23.51
CA ASP A 707 25.12 8.23 23.48
C ASP A 707 24.82 8.75 22.06
N LEU A 708 23.55 8.71 21.66
CA LEU A 708 23.10 9.09 20.32
C LEU A 708 22.22 10.36 20.39
N PRO A 709 22.49 11.43 19.61
CA PRO A 709 21.69 12.65 19.67
C PRO A 709 20.21 12.44 19.33
N THR A 710 19.33 13.19 20.00
CA THR A 710 17.88 13.14 19.76
C THR A 710 17.56 13.62 18.34
N GLY A 711 17.06 12.72 17.49
CA GLY A 711 16.80 12.98 16.07
C GLY A 711 17.80 12.32 15.11
N SER A 712 18.83 11.67 15.66
CA SER A 712 19.74 10.82 14.89
C SER A 712 19.18 9.42 14.61
N GLY A 713 19.54 8.83 13.47
CA GLY A 713 19.11 7.49 13.06
C GLY A 713 19.61 7.07 11.68
N ILE A 714 19.55 5.77 11.37
CA ILE A 714 20.25 5.10 10.25
C ILE A 714 21.77 5.34 10.32
N PHE A 715 22.53 4.27 10.56
CA PHE A 715 23.99 4.33 10.56
C PHE A 715 24.63 3.24 9.69
N ARG A 716 25.90 3.48 9.37
CA ARG A 716 26.82 2.60 8.63
C ARG A 716 28.18 2.66 9.31
N TRP A 717 28.98 1.62 9.15
CA TRP A 717 30.41 1.75 9.41
C TRP A 717 31.06 2.54 8.28
N THR A 718 32.09 3.33 8.60
CA THR A 718 32.98 3.85 7.56
C THR A 718 33.69 2.68 6.84
N PRO A 719 34.05 2.79 5.55
CA PRO A 719 34.70 1.69 4.82
C PRO A 719 36.04 1.23 5.38
N ASP A 720 36.71 2.05 6.22
CA ASP A 720 37.93 1.69 6.95
C ASP A 720 37.67 1.07 8.35
N GLY A 721 36.43 1.07 8.82
CA GLY A 721 36.02 0.59 10.15
C GLY A 721 36.37 1.53 11.31
N GLY A 722 36.88 2.73 11.04
CA GLY A 722 37.33 3.69 12.07
C GLY A 722 36.20 4.44 12.80
N ALA A 723 35.02 4.58 12.17
CA ALA A 723 33.89 5.30 12.73
C ALA A 723 32.54 4.66 12.37
N LEU A 724 31.50 5.11 13.07
CA LEU A 724 30.10 4.86 12.76
C LEU A 724 29.45 6.15 12.27
N ASP A 725 29.14 6.20 10.98
CA ASP A 725 28.45 7.33 10.36
C ASP A 725 26.95 7.20 10.59
N TYR A 726 26.28 8.28 10.97
CA TYR A 726 24.84 8.35 11.20
C TYR A 726 24.23 9.63 10.64
N ILE A 727 22.94 9.60 10.28
CA ILE A 727 22.20 10.83 9.99
C ILE A 727 21.85 11.49 11.33
N ASP A 728 22.12 12.78 11.48
CA ASP A 728 21.52 13.63 12.51
C ASP A 728 20.65 14.71 11.87
N THR A 729 19.54 15.10 12.51
CA THR A 729 18.56 16.03 11.95
C THR A 729 18.21 17.15 12.93
N GLN A 730 18.85 18.31 12.74
CA GLN A 730 18.69 19.47 13.61
C GLN A 730 17.80 20.53 12.94
N ARG A 731 16.73 20.96 13.64
CA ARG A 731 15.77 21.99 13.17
C ARG A 731 15.21 21.75 11.75
N GLY A 732 15.09 20.48 11.35
CA GLY A 732 14.55 20.07 10.06
C GLY A 732 15.57 19.89 8.93
N VAL A 733 16.86 20.17 9.16
CA VAL A 733 17.95 19.92 8.20
C VAL A 733 18.76 18.71 8.67
N SER A 734 19.04 17.77 7.77
CA SER A 734 19.85 16.58 8.08
C SER A 734 21.28 16.69 7.57
N ASN A 735 22.23 16.19 8.35
CA ASN A 735 23.64 16.03 7.97
C ASN A 735 24.17 14.69 8.48
N ILE A 736 25.22 14.16 7.85
CA ILE A 736 25.90 12.95 8.31
C ILE A 736 27.00 13.33 9.30
N TRP A 737 27.09 12.57 10.39
CA TRP A 737 28.11 12.68 11.42
C TRP A 737 28.79 11.33 11.62
N GLY A 738 30.10 11.30 11.77
CA GLY A 738 30.87 10.11 12.13
C GLY A 738 31.19 10.10 13.62
N GLN A 739 30.84 9.02 14.34
CA GLN A 739 31.30 8.74 15.71
C GLN A 739 32.55 7.84 15.65
N PRO A 740 33.76 8.33 15.98
CA PRO A 740 34.97 7.51 16.06
C PRO A 740 34.79 6.34 17.04
N VAL A 741 35.15 5.12 16.63
CA VAL A 741 34.92 3.95 17.49
C VAL A 741 35.90 3.86 18.66
N ASP A 742 37.00 4.61 18.63
CA ASP A 742 37.96 4.73 19.73
C ASP A 742 37.42 5.52 20.95
N GLY A 743 36.31 6.26 20.78
CA GLY A 743 35.75 7.14 21.79
C GLY A 743 36.06 8.63 21.59
N GLY A 744 36.64 9.01 20.44
CA GLY A 744 36.75 10.41 20.02
C GLY A 744 35.38 11.08 19.87
N ALA A 745 35.36 12.42 19.90
CA ALA A 745 34.13 13.18 19.74
C ALA A 745 33.55 13.04 18.30
N PRO A 746 32.21 13.00 18.13
CA PRO A 746 31.60 12.90 16.81
C PRO A 746 31.91 14.11 15.93
N GLN A 747 32.08 13.88 14.62
CA GLN A 747 32.48 14.88 13.64
C GLN A 747 31.45 15.00 12.51
N GLN A 748 31.04 16.22 12.19
CA GLN A 748 30.12 16.48 11.08
C GLN A 748 30.83 16.33 9.73
N LEU A 749 30.32 15.45 8.86
CA LEU A 749 30.93 15.11 7.57
C LEU A 749 30.33 15.89 6.39
N THR A 750 29.08 16.35 6.49
CA THR A 750 28.38 17.10 5.44
C THR A 750 27.93 18.49 5.94
N ASP A 751 27.95 19.50 5.06
CA ASP A 751 27.55 20.89 5.37
C ASP A 751 26.27 21.34 4.63
N PHE A 752 25.25 20.47 4.55
CA PHE A 752 23.94 20.83 3.99
C PHE A 752 23.21 21.86 4.86
N THR A 753 22.60 22.86 4.21
CA THR A 753 21.89 23.99 4.83
C THR A 753 20.36 23.91 4.68
N ALA A 754 19.86 22.86 4.05
CA ALA A 754 18.44 22.61 3.75
C ALA A 754 18.23 21.10 3.57
N ASP A 755 16.97 20.69 3.52
CA ASP A 755 16.49 19.32 3.27
C ASP A 755 16.91 18.28 4.33
N ARG A 756 16.20 17.15 4.33
CA ARG A 756 16.44 15.96 5.16
C ARG A 756 17.09 14.85 4.37
N ILE A 757 17.71 13.91 5.07
CA ILE A 757 18.29 12.67 4.52
C ILE A 757 17.42 11.50 5.00
N PHE A 758 17.03 10.62 4.08
CA PHE A 758 16.16 9.46 4.32
C PHE A 758 16.89 8.11 4.23
N GLY A 759 18.17 8.16 3.86
CA GLY A 759 19.07 7.01 3.72
C GLY A 759 20.38 7.44 3.04
N PHE A 760 21.46 6.74 3.33
CA PHE A 760 22.76 6.95 2.67
C PHE A 760 23.56 5.65 2.63
N ASP A 761 24.56 5.58 1.75
CA ASP A 761 25.56 4.52 1.72
C ASP A 761 26.88 4.98 1.10
N TRP A 762 27.99 4.40 1.53
CA TRP A 762 29.32 4.65 0.96
C TRP A 762 29.67 3.62 -0.11
N SER A 763 30.36 4.03 -1.17
CA SER A 763 31.01 3.08 -2.08
C SER A 763 32.07 2.28 -1.31
N GLY A 764 32.28 1.01 -1.67
CA GLY A 764 33.23 0.13 -0.97
C GLY A 764 34.70 0.60 -0.98
N ASP A 765 35.02 1.63 -1.77
CA ASP A 765 36.32 2.29 -1.81
C ASP A 765 36.37 3.64 -1.07
N GLY A 766 35.28 4.05 -0.41
CA GLY A 766 35.12 5.30 0.33
C GLY A 766 35.11 6.59 -0.51
N LYS A 767 35.17 6.51 -1.85
CA LYS A 767 35.30 7.70 -2.70
C LYS A 767 33.98 8.37 -3.07
N GLN A 768 32.84 7.70 -2.90
CA GLN A 768 31.52 8.23 -3.23
C GLN A 768 30.52 7.94 -2.09
N LEU A 769 29.75 8.97 -1.73
CA LEU A 769 28.62 8.85 -0.82
C LEU A 769 27.33 8.99 -1.64
N ALA A 770 26.43 8.03 -1.57
CA ALA A 770 25.08 8.12 -2.13
C ALA A 770 24.11 8.53 -1.02
N ILE A 771 23.17 9.43 -1.34
CA ILE A 771 22.27 10.05 -0.35
C ILE A 771 20.87 10.17 -0.95
N ALA A 772 19.84 9.64 -0.28
CA ALA A 772 18.45 10.00 -0.55
C ALA A 772 18.09 11.26 0.26
N ARG A 773 17.89 12.40 -0.43
CA ARG A 773 17.77 13.73 0.19
C ARG A 773 16.61 14.53 -0.40
N GLY A 774 15.87 15.26 0.45
CA GLY A 774 14.72 16.10 0.09
C GLY A 774 13.88 16.50 1.29
N ASP A 775 12.64 16.94 1.11
CA ASP A 775 11.84 17.58 2.17
C ASP A 775 10.55 16.81 2.52
N VAL A 776 9.93 17.18 3.65
CA VAL A 776 8.59 16.74 4.09
C VAL A 776 7.76 17.97 4.45
N THR A 777 6.90 18.40 3.52
CA THR A 777 5.98 19.52 3.74
C THR A 777 4.65 19.03 4.30
N ASN A 778 4.25 19.57 5.44
CA ASN A 778 3.01 19.27 6.14
C ASN A 778 2.08 20.49 6.03
N ASP A 779 1.00 20.39 5.26
CA ASP A 779 0.03 21.49 5.08
C ASP A 779 -1.38 21.06 5.50
N VAL A 780 -2.16 22.03 5.96
CA VAL A 780 -3.59 21.85 6.26
C VAL A 780 -4.37 21.82 4.95
N VAL A 781 -5.25 20.84 4.78
CA VAL A 781 -6.07 20.66 3.59
C VAL A 781 -7.55 20.48 3.95
N LEU A 782 -8.41 21.00 3.09
CA LEU A 782 -9.86 20.96 3.18
C LEU A 782 -10.42 19.98 2.15
N LEU A 783 -11.19 19.01 2.60
CA LEU A 783 -11.98 18.12 1.75
C LEU A 783 -13.47 18.49 1.87
N ARG A 784 -14.19 18.44 0.76
CA ARG A 784 -15.68 18.52 0.68
C ARG A 784 -16.19 17.53 -0.36
N GLY A 785 -17.43 17.06 -0.22
CA GLY A 785 -18.02 16.08 -1.14
C GLY A 785 -17.37 14.69 -1.05
N PHE A 786 -16.97 14.28 0.16
CA PHE A 786 -16.32 12.99 0.47
C PHE A 786 -17.32 11.92 0.99
N ARG A 787 -18.63 12.17 0.82
CA ARG A 787 -19.75 11.38 1.35
C ARG A 787 -20.53 10.72 0.22
#